data_AF-A0AAU6F4N8-F1
#
_entry.id   AF-A0AAU6F4N8-F1
#
_cell.length_a   1.000
_cell.length_b   1.000
_cell.length_c   1.000
_cell.angle_alpha   90.00
_cell.angle_beta   90.00
_cell.angle_gamma   90.00
#
_symmetry.space_group_name_H-M   'P 1'
#
loop_
_entity.id
_entity.type
_entity.pdbx_description
1 polymer ?
#
loop_
_entity_poly.entity_id
_entity_poly.type
_entity_poly.pdbx_seq_one_letter_code
_entity_poly.pdbx_strand_id
1 'polypeptide(L)'
;MSAPLRRHLAAACAAVLLAGTAVGAAALDPTGLFAPLSMTTLHPGTVRGLWSLAGLVVFLPVLTAACYLGVLRFGTRFTRVLATAVLAAALARFAQLLAETGDMGVALWSCGLTAVRTALLAWVPALAATAIGPRRDDGEPGAALSRPLTAAALPFAVAAPLLTPLLLDRSPAAALARGPVHGAAAAALTVVAAGAATWFLLRRAWPGWPAAVVGGAFAGLCAAVANVADDMTAGGFAWVVGLGLYLGAGISLGVACGWAIPLAARLPLRPALAAAVALALLAWPAGYALTSGPLPGTAPVTAAARATAARPLPALTVRNRTISDVNGRQVILRGANVNQLYDADPNARPGLSPVRPLTDADFASMAALGFDVVRLDLSWSRLEPVRGRLDPGYLALVRQAVARAADHGMYTVLDMHQDAWSRYSAAPPGTRCPSGTSPVLGYDGAPEWAVLPDGQSHCQSLDRDLTPAVQRSVTNFFHDTDGIQTALVRTWGRLAAAFAADPAVAGYDLLNEPGFGDDPPATTSTLLGRYYDRALHAIRAAESDTPGGLPHLAFLEPGVLWSGLGFDAAPAPGFTDDRYTVFAPHLYSESITMDQDLGITLTTIERGFALAQRQAKVYGMPLWVGEWGWFPFTTRQNAARTARFAEAVDDALAGDAVWVWKQACGDPQAAGDTTDTGNVVGVVCATGKDVPPDPATAALLSRPYPRAAPGSLTRLSASGDGPTLQLEGTAPTGGTGARCTLDVWFPGETRPHPQASGLSGLTLRQVPGGWRLTACASGGRYRLTA
;
A
#
# COMPACT_ATOMS: atom_id res chain seq x y z
N MET A 1 40.53 -6.31 36.70
CA MET A 1 39.46 -7.14 36.11
C MET A 1 40.06 -8.19 35.20
N SER A 2 39.70 -9.46 35.39
CA SER A 2 40.11 -10.58 34.54
C SER A 2 39.51 -10.47 33.13
N ALA A 3 40.13 -11.12 32.13
CA ALA A 3 39.62 -11.12 30.76
C ALA A 3 38.19 -11.70 30.64
N PRO A 4 37.80 -12.80 31.34
CA PRO A 4 36.43 -13.28 31.35
C PRO A 4 35.43 -12.25 31.91
N LEU A 5 35.79 -11.60 33.03
CA LEU A 5 34.94 -10.57 33.64
C LEU A 5 34.76 -9.36 32.71
N ARG A 6 35.84 -8.93 32.02
CA ARG A 6 35.77 -7.88 30.98
C ARG A 6 34.85 -8.27 29.83
N ARG A 7 34.86 -9.54 29.38
CA ARG A 7 33.95 -10.02 28.32
C ARG A 7 32.49 -10.01 28.76
N HIS A 8 32.19 -10.49 29.97
CA HIS A 8 30.82 -10.42 30.52
C HIS A 8 30.32 -8.99 30.69
N LEU A 9 31.18 -8.08 31.17
CA LEU A 9 30.83 -6.67 31.30
C LEU A 9 30.63 -5.99 29.94
N ALA A 10 31.47 -6.29 28.95
CA ALA A 10 31.29 -5.79 27.59
C ALA A 10 29.99 -6.32 26.94
N ALA A 11 29.66 -7.60 27.14
CA ALA A 11 28.42 -8.19 26.64
C ALA A 11 27.18 -7.61 27.31
N ALA A 12 27.20 -7.43 28.63
CA ALA A 12 26.13 -6.79 29.38
C ALA A 12 25.96 -5.32 28.94
N CYS A 13 27.06 -4.59 28.80
CA CYS A 13 27.04 -3.21 28.33
C CYS A 13 26.46 -3.09 26.91
N ALA A 14 26.89 -3.96 25.99
CA ALA A 14 26.34 -4.00 24.62
C ALA A 14 24.83 -4.23 24.64
N ALA A 15 24.35 -5.24 25.38
CA ALA A 15 22.94 -5.60 25.42
C ALA A 15 22.06 -4.50 26.05
N VAL A 16 22.51 -3.93 27.18
CA VAL A 16 21.77 -2.85 27.87
C VAL A 16 21.74 -1.58 27.02
N LEU A 17 22.88 -1.17 26.44
CA LEU A 17 22.91 0.01 25.58
C LEU A 17 22.08 -0.21 24.32
N LEU A 18 22.11 -1.40 23.71
CA LEU A 18 21.31 -1.68 22.52
C LEU A 18 19.81 -1.58 22.82
N ALA A 19 19.35 -2.16 23.93
CA ALA A 19 17.96 -2.02 24.36
C ALA A 19 17.61 -0.56 24.68
N GLY A 20 18.47 0.15 25.40
CA GLY A 20 18.30 1.57 25.70
C GLY A 20 18.24 2.44 24.44
N THR A 21 19.07 2.17 23.44
CA THR A 21 19.03 2.85 22.14
C THR A 21 17.76 2.52 21.37
N ALA A 22 17.28 1.27 21.38
CA ALA A 22 16.02 0.91 20.74
C ALA A 22 14.83 1.64 21.38
N VAL A 23 14.76 1.67 22.72
CA VAL A 23 13.72 2.40 23.47
C VAL A 23 13.83 3.91 23.26
N GLY A 24 15.04 4.46 23.28
CA GLY A 24 15.26 5.88 23.02
C GLY A 24 14.91 6.29 21.59
N ALA A 25 15.20 5.43 20.60
CA ALA A 25 14.82 5.66 19.22
C ALA A 25 13.30 5.60 19.04
N ALA A 26 12.62 4.65 19.68
CA ALA A 26 11.17 4.62 19.72
C ALA A 26 10.63 5.95 20.29
N ALA A 27 11.19 6.46 21.39
CA ALA A 27 10.71 7.72 21.98
C ALA A 27 10.82 8.94 21.05
N LEU A 28 11.79 8.93 20.13
CA LEU A 28 11.99 9.96 19.11
C LEU A 28 11.14 9.74 17.85
N ASP A 29 10.84 8.48 17.54
CA ASP A 29 9.98 8.06 16.44
C ASP A 29 8.92 7.10 16.98
N PRO A 30 7.81 7.63 17.56
CA PRO A 30 6.77 6.82 18.19
C PRO A 30 6.14 5.80 17.23
N THR A 31 6.22 6.07 15.93
CA THR A 31 5.58 5.33 14.84
C THR A 31 6.34 4.05 14.46
N GLY A 32 7.64 3.97 14.79
CA GLY A 32 8.48 2.84 14.40
C GLY A 32 8.85 2.81 12.91
N LEU A 33 8.63 3.90 12.17
CA LEU A 33 8.97 3.99 10.74
C LEU A 33 10.48 3.97 10.49
N PHE A 34 11.24 4.66 11.34
CA PHE A 34 12.70 4.76 11.35
C PHE A 34 13.32 4.03 12.55
N ALA A 35 12.58 3.86 13.64
CA ALA A 35 13.03 3.11 14.80
C ALA A 35 12.94 1.58 14.60
N PRO A 36 13.79 0.79 15.29
CA PRO A 36 13.68 -0.67 15.27
C PRO A 36 12.37 -1.21 15.86
N LEU A 37 11.69 -0.38 16.65
CA LEU A 37 10.47 -0.69 17.37
C LEU A 37 9.69 0.63 17.61
N SER A 38 8.36 0.60 17.58
CA SER A 38 7.48 1.75 17.85
C SER A 38 7.24 1.94 19.36
N MET A 39 6.92 3.17 19.80
CA MET A 39 6.62 3.43 21.22
C MET A 39 5.34 2.78 21.67
N THR A 40 4.37 2.67 20.78
CA THR A 40 3.06 2.07 21.05
C THR A 40 3.17 0.58 21.38
N THR A 41 4.21 -0.11 20.91
CA THR A 41 4.52 -1.50 21.33
C THR A 41 5.23 -1.59 22.69
N LEU A 42 5.82 -0.48 23.19
CA LEU A 42 6.41 -0.38 24.55
C LEU A 42 5.40 0.09 25.59
N HIS A 43 4.35 0.76 25.16
CA HIS A 43 3.23 1.19 25.99
C HIS A 43 2.01 0.33 25.68
N PRO A 44 1.88 -0.87 26.26
CA PRO A 44 0.83 -1.81 25.89
C PRO A 44 -0.57 -1.27 26.19
N GLY A 45 -0.70 -0.30 27.10
CA GLY A 45 -2.01 0.17 27.54
C GLY A 45 -2.81 -1.01 28.11
N THR A 46 -3.94 -1.32 27.49
CA THR A 46 -4.73 -2.52 27.81
C THR A 46 -4.08 -3.79 27.22
N VAL A 47 -3.84 -4.82 28.03
CA VAL A 47 -3.29 -6.10 27.54
C VAL A 47 -4.38 -6.92 26.85
N ARG A 48 -4.22 -7.22 25.55
CA ARG A 48 -5.24 -7.86 24.70
C ARG A 48 -4.72 -9.04 23.88
N GLY A 49 -3.90 -9.88 24.52
CA GLY A 49 -3.28 -11.07 23.92
C GLY A 49 -1.76 -10.91 23.79
N LEU A 50 -1.12 -11.88 23.11
CA LEU A 50 0.34 -11.86 22.95
C LEU A 50 0.80 -10.71 22.06
N TRP A 51 0.03 -10.36 21.03
CA TRP A 51 0.40 -9.32 20.07
C TRP A 51 0.62 -7.96 20.75
N SER A 52 -0.26 -7.56 21.70
CA SER A 52 -0.16 -6.27 22.39
C SER A 52 1.03 -6.17 23.34
N LEU A 53 1.69 -7.30 23.63
CA LEU A 53 2.86 -7.39 24.51
C LEU A 53 4.13 -7.78 23.75
N ALA A 54 4.04 -8.15 22.48
CA ALA A 54 5.14 -8.83 21.77
C ALA A 54 6.40 -7.95 21.70
N GLY A 55 6.28 -6.62 21.60
CA GLY A 55 7.42 -5.71 21.74
C GLY A 55 8.14 -5.84 23.10
N LEU A 56 7.40 -5.88 24.20
CA LEU A 56 7.96 -5.95 25.56
C LEU A 56 8.43 -7.35 25.97
N VAL A 57 7.65 -8.39 25.65
CA VAL A 57 7.88 -9.76 26.17
C VAL A 57 8.56 -10.69 25.17
N VAL A 58 8.63 -10.30 23.89
CA VAL A 58 9.34 -11.06 22.85
C VAL A 58 10.52 -10.26 22.31
N PHE A 59 10.30 -9.06 21.77
CA PHE A 59 11.36 -8.30 21.09
C PHE A 59 12.49 -7.90 22.05
N LEU A 60 12.21 -7.17 23.13
CA LEU A 60 13.26 -6.72 24.06
C LEU A 60 14.05 -7.88 24.72
N PRO A 61 13.41 -8.96 25.21
CA PRO A 61 14.11 -10.11 25.78
C PRO A 61 14.98 -10.83 24.74
N VAL A 62 14.48 -11.04 23.52
CA VAL A 62 15.26 -11.69 22.45
C VAL A 62 16.42 -10.79 22.02
N LEU A 63 16.21 -9.48 21.86
CA LEU A 63 17.23 -8.50 21.51
C LEU A 63 18.38 -8.53 22.52
N THR A 64 18.05 -8.42 23.80
CA THR A 64 19.05 -8.37 24.89
C THR A 64 19.77 -9.70 25.05
N ALA A 65 19.05 -10.82 25.09
CA ALA A 65 19.63 -12.15 25.24
C ALA A 65 20.53 -12.52 24.05
N ALA A 66 20.05 -12.31 22.82
CA ALA A 66 20.82 -12.61 21.61
C ALA A 66 22.08 -11.72 21.51
N CYS A 67 21.97 -10.43 21.84
CA CYS A 67 23.14 -9.53 21.87
C CYS A 67 24.16 -9.99 22.91
N TYR A 68 23.72 -10.24 24.14
CA TYR A 68 24.59 -10.69 25.23
C TYR A 68 25.32 -11.99 24.88
N LEU A 69 24.58 -13.03 24.48
CA LEU A 69 25.14 -14.33 24.12
C LEU A 69 26.06 -14.24 22.91
N GLY A 70 25.70 -13.43 21.91
CA GLY A 70 26.50 -13.22 20.72
C GLY A 70 27.84 -12.52 21.02
N VAL A 71 27.85 -11.47 21.84
CA VAL A 71 29.10 -10.76 22.21
C VAL A 71 30.01 -11.67 23.05
N LEU A 72 29.44 -12.46 23.98
CA LEU A 72 30.19 -13.46 24.72
C LEU A 72 30.84 -14.51 23.81
N ARG A 73 30.11 -14.93 22.78
CA ARG A 73 30.53 -16.02 21.89
C ARG A 73 31.50 -15.57 20.80
N PHE A 74 31.29 -14.38 20.24
CA PHE A 74 31.98 -13.90 19.05
C PHE A 74 33.07 -12.86 19.36
N GLY A 75 33.07 -12.29 20.57
CA GLY A 75 34.10 -11.37 21.05
C GLY A 75 33.69 -9.90 20.96
N THR A 76 34.56 -9.04 21.49
CA THR A 76 34.24 -7.63 21.79
C THR A 76 34.80 -6.65 20.76
N ARG A 77 35.27 -7.11 19.60
CA ARG A 77 35.72 -6.20 18.53
C ARG A 77 34.52 -5.45 17.95
N PHE A 78 34.68 -4.16 17.68
CA PHE A 78 33.64 -3.28 17.16
C PHE A 78 32.79 -3.92 16.04
N THR A 79 33.44 -4.43 14.99
CA THR A 79 32.74 -5.04 13.85
C THR A 79 31.95 -6.30 14.21
N ARG A 80 32.42 -7.09 15.18
CA ARG A 80 31.73 -8.30 15.66
C ARG A 80 30.56 -7.95 16.56
N VAL A 81 30.71 -6.94 17.42
CA VAL A 81 29.62 -6.45 18.27
C VAL A 81 28.52 -5.81 17.41
N LEU A 82 28.89 -4.98 16.43
CA LEU A 82 27.94 -4.36 15.50
C LEU A 82 27.15 -5.44 14.73
N ALA A 83 27.83 -6.43 14.14
CA ALA A 83 27.16 -7.53 13.45
C ALA A 83 26.25 -8.36 14.39
N THR A 84 26.67 -8.55 15.64
CA THR A 84 25.87 -9.25 16.65
C THR A 84 24.61 -8.45 17.02
N ALA A 85 24.71 -7.12 17.17
CA ALA A 85 23.57 -6.26 17.48
C ALA A 85 22.54 -6.26 16.34
N VAL A 86 23.00 -6.14 15.10
CA VAL A 86 22.14 -6.23 13.90
C VAL A 86 21.42 -7.58 13.84
N LEU A 87 22.15 -8.67 14.10
CA LEU A 87 21.55 -10.00 14.15
C LEU A 87 20.51 -10.09 15.27
N ALA A 88 20.86 -9.68 16.50
CA ALA A 88 19.97 -9.73 17.64
C ALA A 88 18.64 -9.01 17.36
N ALA A 89 18.67 -7.87 16.68
CA ALA A 89 17.48 -7.13 16.29
C ALA A 89 16.66 -7.85 15.20
N ALA A 90 17.30 -8.46 14.20
CA ALA A 90 16.58 -9.29 13.24
C ALA A 90 15.88 -10.47 13.94
N LEU A 91 16.54 -11.13 14.89
CA LEU A 91 15.93 -12.26 15.62
C LEU A 91 14.77 -11.81 16.50
N ALA A 92 14.95 -10.70 17.20
CA ALA A 92 13.91 -10.09 18.01
C ALA A 92 12.68 -9.77 17.15
N ARG A 93 12.90 -9.16 15.98
CA ARG A 93 11.84 -8.81 15.05
C ARG A 93 11.13 -10.03 14.48
N PHE A 94 11.89 -11.04 14.04
CA PHE A 94 11.33 -12.28 13.53
C PHE A 94 10.44 -12.96 14.57
N ALA A 95 10.92 -13.08 15.81
CA ALA A 95 10.17 -13.71 16.89
C ALA A 95 8.91 -12.90 17.26
N GLN A 96 9.01 -11.57 17.31
CA GLN A 96 7.89 -10.68 17.56
C GLN A 96 6.80 -10.85 16.49
N LEU A 97 7.16 -10.71 15.21
CA LEU A 97 6.20 -10.79 14.11
C LEU A 97 5.55 -12.16 13.98
N LEU A 98 6.30 -13.23 14.21
CA LEU A 98 5.75 -14.58 14.23
C LEU A 98 4.73 -14.76 15.36
N ALA A 99 4.99 -14.15 16.53
CA ALA A 99 4.07 -14.16 17.66
C ALA A 99 2.82 -13.30 17.42
N GLU A 100 2.95 -12.19 16.70
CA GLU A 100 1.86 -11.25 16.40
C GLU A 100 0.96 -11.76 15.25
N THR A 101 1.57 -12.24 14.17
CA THR A 101 0.87 -12.54 12.92
C THR A 101 0.70 -14.03 12.65
N GLY A 102 1.58 -14.88 13.19
CA GLY A 102 1.71 -16.29 12.76
C GLY A 102 2.22 -16.46 11.33
N ASP A 103 2.59 -15.38 10.64
CA ASP A 103 3.05 -15.39 9.26
C ASP A 103 4.57 -15.42 9.20
N MET A 104 5.11 -16.59 8.87
CA MET A 104 6.55 -16.77 8.77
C MET A 104 7.16 -16.02 7.58
N GLY A 105 6.41 -15.83 6.49
CA GLY A 105 6.90 -15.14 5.29
C GLY A 105 7.15 -13.66 5.58
N VAL A 106 6.19 -13.01 6.22
CA VAL A 106 6.32 -11.60 6.63
C VAL A 106 7.31 -11.43 7.78
N ALA A 107 7.32 -12.32 8.77
CA ALA A 107 8.34 -12.30 9.82
C ALA A 107 9.76 -12.41 9.23
N LEU A 108 9.95 -13.30 8.25
CA LEU A 108 11.23 -13.47 7.57
C LEU A 108 11.61 -12.25 6.76
N TRP A 109 10.71 -11.69 5.96
CA TRP A 109 11.03 -10.54 5.13
C TRP A 109 11.30 -9.28 5.99
N SER A 110 10.45 -8.99 6.97
CA SER A 110 10.53 -7.76 7.79
C SER A 110 11.72 -7.72 8.74
N CYS A 111 12.25 -8.87 9.18
CA CYS A 111 13.35 -8.88 10.16
C CYS A 111 14.63 -8.18 9.67
N GLY A 112 14.90 -8.26 8.37
CA GLY A 112 16.03 -7.58 7.74
C GLY A 112 15.87 -6.07 7.71
N LEU A 113 14.66 -5.54 7.59
CA LEU A 113 14.41 -4.10 7.64
C LEU A 113 14.72 -3.53 9.01
N THR A 114 14.27 -4.20 10.07
CA THR A 114 14.62 -3.82 11.45
C THR A 114 16.13 -3.92 11.70
N ALA A 115 16.80 -4.91 11.10
CA ALA A 115 18.26 -5.00 11.14
C ALA A 115 18.95 -3.82 10.46
N VAL A 116 18.47 -3.35 9.30
CA VAL A 116 18.99 -2.14 8.64
C VAL A 116 18.85 -0.93 9.56
N ARG A 117 17.67 -0.71 10.15
CA ARG A 117 17.43 0.39 11.11
C ARG A 117 18.37 0.31 12.31
N THR A 118 18.56 -0.90 12.85
CA THR A 118 19.46 -1.13 13.98
C THR A 118 20.92 -0.88 13.63
N ALA A 119 21.35 -1.19 12.40
CA ALA A 119 22.72 -0.95 11.95
C ALA A 119 23.09 0.55 11.98
N LEU A 120 22.11 1.45 11.81
CA LEU A 120 22.31 2.90 11.91
C LEU A 120 22.52 3.36 13.36
N LEU A 121 21.97 2.63 14.33
CA LEU A 121 21.92 3.04 15.74
C LEU A 121 22.90 2.29 16.64
N ALA A 122 23.32 1.08 16.25
CA ALA A 122 24.10 0.16 17.08
C ALA A 122 25.59 0.52 17.24
N TRP A 123 26.04 1.66 16.71
CA TRP A 123 27.43 2.12 16.80
C TRP A 123 27.84 2.44 18.23
N VAL A 124 26.94 3.06 19.00
CA VAL A 124 27.18 3.41 20.41
C VAL A 124 27.36 2.16 21.29
N PRO A 125 26.45 1.16 21.28
CA PRO A 125 26.68 -0.12 21.96
C PRO A 125 27.98 -0.80 21.54
N ALA A 126 28.31 -0.77 20.24
CA ALA A 126 29.50 -1.42 19.72
C ALA A 126 30.80 -0.74 20.18
N LEU A 127 30.86 0.60 20.20
CA LEU A 127 32.01 1.36 20.70
C LEU A 127 32.23 1.11 22.20
N ALA A 128 31.16 1.16 23.00
CA ALA A 128 31.22 0.96 24.43
C ALA A 128 31.71 -0.45 24.80
N ALA A 129 31.14 -1.48 24.18
CA ALA A 129 31.56 -2.87 24.38
C ALA A 129 33.03 -3.09 23.98
N THR A 130 33.48 -2.45 22.89
CA THR A 130 34.87 -2.50 22.42
C THR A 130 35.83 -1.87 23.43
N ALA A 131 35.44 -0.74 24.03
CA ALA A 131 36.25 -0.03 25.01
C ALA A 131 36.40 -0.81 26.33
N ILE A 132 35.37 -1.54 26.74
CA ILE A 132 35.35 -2.34 27.98
C ILE A 132 36.03 -3.70 27.81
N GLY A 133 35.90 -4.27 26.61
CA GLY A 133 36.39 -5.60 26.26
C GLY A 133 37.90 -5.79 26.48
N PRO A 134 38.36 -7.05 26.55
CA PRO A 134 39.79 -7.32 26.68
C PRO A 134 40.57 -6.85 25.43
N ARG A 135 41.76 -6.27 25.64
CA ARG A 135 42.62 -5.72 24.56
C ARG A 135 43.22 -6.79 23.65
N ARG A 136 43.33 -8.02 24.14
CA ARG A 136 43.65 -9.21 23.36
C ARG A 136 42.52 -10.21 23.57
N ASP A 137 42.05 -10.82 22.48
CA ASP A 137 41.17 -11.99 22.56
C ASP A 137 42.02 -13.18 23.08
N ASP A 138 42.42 -13.12 24.35
CA ASP A 138 43.22 -14.17 24.97
C ASP A 138 42.35 -15.43 25.01
N GLY A 139 42.72 -16.41 24.19
CA GLY A 139 41.98 -17.65 23.99
C GLY A 139 40.82 -17.56 23.00
N GLU A 140 41.04 -17.10 21.77
CA GLU A 140 40.26 -17.68 20.66
C GLU A 140 40.57 -19.19 20.66
N PRO A 141 39.57 -20.09 20.69
CA PRO A 141 39.76 -21.40 20.09
C PRO A 141 40.03 -21.16 18.60
N GLY A 142 41.31 -20.93 18.28
CA GLY A 142 41.77 -20.83 16.91
C GLY A 142 41.35 -22.09 16.18
N ALA A 143 40.72 -21.91 15.03
CA ALA A 143 40.73 -22.88 13.95
C ALA A 143 40.13 -24.28 14.21
N ALA A 144 39.33 -24.49 15.27
CA ALA A 144 38.68 -25.78 15.53
C ALA A 144 37.17 -25.82 15.22
N LEU A 145 36.58 -24.74 14.66
CA LEU A 145 35.36 -24.87 13.83
C LEU A 145 35.77 -25.23 12.40
N SER A 146 36.35 -26.42 12.33
CA SER A 146 36.49 -27.37 11.22
C SER A 146 35.98 -26.93 9.83
N ARG A 147 36.86 -27.05 8.83
CA ARG A 147 36.59 -27.08 7.36
C ARG A 147 35.17 -27.53 6.89
N PRO A 148 34.47 -28.50 7.52
CA PRO A 148 33.08 -28.82 7.21
C PRO A 148 32.06 -27.67 7.34
N LEU A 149 32.26 -26.67 8.22
CA LEU A 149 31.36 -25.51 8.31
C LEU A 149 31.56 -24.51 7.16
N THR A 150 32.79 -24.43 6.63
CA THR A 150 33.11 -23.66 5.43
C THR A 150 32.52 -24.32 4.17
N ALA A 151 32.51 -25.65 4.13
CA ALA A 151 31.86 -26.44 3.07
C ALA A 151 30.33 -26.35 3.12
N ALA A 152 29.74 -26.22 4.32
CA ALA A 152 28.30 -26.00 4.50
C ALA A 152 27.89 -24.53 4.25
N ALA A 153 28.75 -23.54 4.47
CA ALA A 153 28.39 -22.12 4.26
C ALA A 153 28.39 -21.69 2.78
N LEU A 154 29.21 -22.32 1.94
CA LEU A 154 29.36 -21.96 0.52
C LEU A 154 28.09 -22.21 -0.31
N PRO A 155 27.39 -23.36 -0.21
CA PRO A 155 26.12 -23.60 -0.90
C PRO A 155 25.03 -22.59 -0.50
N PHE A 156 25.03 -22.12 0.75
CA PHE A 156 24.08 -21.10 1.22
C PHE A 156 24.46 -19.69 0.76
N ALA A 157 25.74 -19.35 0.69
CA ALA A 157 26.20 -18.10 0.08
C ALA A 157 25.91 -18.04 -1.44
N VAL A 158 25.78 -19.21 -2.08
CA VAL A 158 25.34 -19.35 -3.48
C VAL A 158 23.81 -19.33 -3.60
N ALA A 159 23.09 -20.04 -2.72
CA ALA A 159 21.63 -20.14 -2.77
C ALA A 159 20.93 -18.84 -2.32
N ALA A 160 21.52 -18.09 -1.38
CA ALA A 160 20.92 -16.86 -0.88
C ALA A 160 20.65 -15.85 -2.03
N PRO A 161 21.65 -15.37 -2.79
CA PRO A 161 21.41 -14.48 -3.91
C PRO A 161 20.49 -15.04 -5.03
N LEU A 162 20.30 -16.36 -5.12
CA LEU A 162 19.30 -16.98 -6.02
C LEU A 162 17.87 -16.93 -5.44
N LEU A 163 17.72 -16.95 -4.12
CA LEU A 163 16.45 -16.97 -3.41
C LEU A 163 15.98 -15.57 -2.98
N THR A 164 16.88 -14.59 -2.82
CA THR A 164 16.53 -13.20 -2.46
C THR A 164 15.49 -12.58 -3.40
N PRO A 165 15.62 -12.69 -4.74
CA PRO A 165 14.63 -12.13 -5.66
C PRO A 165 13.25 -12.79 -5.51
N LEU A 166 13.23 -14.12 -5.30
CA LEU A 166 11.98 -14.86 -5.11
C LEU A 166 11.27 -14.51 -3.81
N LEU A 167 12.04 -14.24 -2.74
CA LEU A 167 11.49 -13.75 -1.48
C LEU A 167 10.93 -12.33 -1.62
N LEU A 168 11.58 -11.47 -2.41
CA LEU A 168 11.12 -10.11 -2.69
C LEU A 168 9.86 -10.10 -3.57
N ASP A 169 9.80 -10.91 -4.62
CA ASP A 169 8.65 -11.01 -5.54
C ASP A 169 7.37 -11.48 -4.83
N ARG A 170 7.51 -12.15 -3.67
CA ARG A 170 6.42 -12.62 -2.81
C ARG A 170 6.23 -11.79 -1.56
N SER A 171 7.05 -10.76 -1.39
CA SER A 171 6.98 -9.90 -0.22
C SER A 171 5.91 -8.82 -0.39
N PRO A 172 5.51 -8.19 0.72
CA PRO A 172 4.73 -6.97 0.70
C PRO A 172 5.31 -5.83 -0.15
N ALA A 173 6.62 -5.83 -0.40
CA ALA A 173 7.30 -4.82 -1.20
C ALA A 173 7.59 -5.26 -2.64
N ALA A 174 6.89 -6.29 -3.16
CA ALA A 174 7.16 -6.87 -4.47
C ALA A 174 7.08 -5.85 -5.63
N ALA A 175 6.24 -4.82 -5.56
CA ALA A 175 6.20 -3.78 -6.60
C ALA A 175 7.32 -2.74 -6.49
N LEU A 176 7.88 -2.59 -5.29
CA LEU A 176 8.99 -1.68 -4.97
C LEU A 176 10.34 -2.30 -5.34
N ALA A 177 10.48 -3.61 -5.12
CA ALA A 177 11.51 -4.38 -5.74
C ALA A 177 11.21 -4.41 -7.25
N ARG A 178 12.10 -3.86 -8.08
CA ARG A 178 12.06 -4.21 -9.50
C ARG A 178 12.21 -5.73 -9.56
N GLY A 179 11.23 -6.41 -10.17
CA GLY A 179 11.40 -7.81 -10.57
C GLY A 179 12.73 -7.96 -11.32
N PRO A 180 13.39 -9.11 -11.22
CA PRO A 180 14.80 -9.27 -11.55
C PRO A 180 15.10 -8.76 -12.96
N VAL A 181 15.73 -7.59 -13.09
CA VAL A 181 16.21 -7.13 -14.40
C VAL A 181 17.67 -7.54 -14.56
N HIS A 182 17.95 -8.07 -15.75
CA HIS A 182 19.25 -8.46 -16.31
C HIS A 182 19.70 -9.92 -16.15
N GLY A 183 18.74 -10.85 -16.30
CA GLY A 183 19.01 -12.24 -16.70
C GLY A 183 19.91 -13.02 -15.74
N ALA A 184 20.30 -14.22 -16.18
CA ALA A 184 21.20 -15.08 -15.40
C ALA A 184 22.54 -14.41 -15.05
N ALA A 185 22.96 -13.37 -15.79
CA ALA A 185 24.23 -12.68 -15.62
C ALA A 185 24.28 -11.77 -14.38
N ALA A 186 23.28 -10.91 -14.14
CA ALA A 186 23.25 -10.07 -12.94
C ALA A 186 23.07 -10.92 -11.67
N ALA A 187 22.20 -11.94 -11.72
CA ALA A 187 22.07 -12.93 -10.67
C ALA A 187 23.39 -13.66 -10.40
N ALA A 188 24.12 -14.08 -11.45
CA ALA A 188 25.43 -14.71 -11.30
C ALA A 188 26.47 -13.76 -10.69
N LEU A 189 26.48 -12.48 -11.06
CA LEU A 189 27.35 -11.46 -10.46
C LEU A 189 27.05 -11.25 -8.97
N THR A 190 25.78 -11.16 -8.58
CA THR A 190 25.38 -11.08 -7.17
C THR A 190 25.79 -12.34 -6.40
N VAL A 191 25.61 -13.53 -7.00
CA VAL A 191 26.05 -14.82 -6.44
C VAL A 191 27.55 -14.88 -6.21
N VAL A 192 28.34 -14.51 -7.22
CA VAL A 192 29.80 -14.52 -7.15
C VAL A 192 30.31 -13.50 -6.11
N ALA A 193 29.74 -12.30 -6.09
CA ALA A 193 30.09 -11.24 -5.16
C ALA A 193 29.80 -11.64 -3.70
N ALA A 194 28.61 -12.18 -3.42
CA ALA A 194 28.21 -12.65 -2.09
C ALA A 194 29.05 -13.86 -1.62
N GLY A 195 29.30 -14.82 -2.52
CA GLY A 195 30.17 -15.96 -2.28
C GLY A 195 31.60 -15.55 -1.94
N ALA A 196 32.17 -14.60 -2.70
CA ALA A 196 33.51 -14.07 -2.46
C ALA A 196 33.62 -13.30 -1.14
N ALA A 197 32.63 -12.45 -0.81
CA ALA A 197 32.59 -11.71 0.45
C ALA A 197 32.50 -12.66 1.65
N THR A 198 31.59 -13.64 1.60
CA THR A 198 31.42 -14.66 2.64
C THR A 198 32.70 -15.47 2.83
N TRP A 199 33.30 -15.94 1.73
CA TRP A 199 34.56 -16.69 1.75
C TRP A 199 35.71 -15.89 2.34
N PHE A 200 35.83 -14.61 1.99
CA PHE A 200 36.86 -13.71 2.53
C PHE A 200 36.71 -13.52 4.05
N LEU A 201 35.47 -13.36 4.55
CA LEU A 201 35.21 -13.23 5.98
C LEU A 201 35.54 -14.52 6.74
N LEU A 202 35.15 -15.68 6.20
CA LEU A 202 35.47 -16.98 6.76
C LEU A 202 37.00 -17.21 6.84
N ARG A 203 37.76 -16.76 5.82
CA ARG A 203 39.23 -16.78 5.84
C ARG A 203 39.85 -15.92 6.94
N ARG A 204 39.16 -14.87 7.38
CA ARG A 204 39.58 -14.02 8.51
C ARG A 204 39.04 -14.50 9.85
N ALA A 205 38.70 -15.79 9.96
CA ALA A 205 38.19 -16.43 11.17
C ALA A 205 36.89 -15.79 11.70
N TRP A 206 36.06 -15.22 10.82
CA TRP A 206 34.71 -14.83 11.22
C TRP A 206 33.87 -16.08 11.52
N PRO A 207 33.06 -16.08 12.58
CA PRO A 207 32.10 -17.16 12.83
C PRO A 207 31.09 -17.24 11.68
N GLY A 208 30.65 -18.47 11.34
CA GLY A 208 29.86 -18.74 10.12
C GLY A 208 28.55 -17.96 10.03
N TRP A 209 27.91 -17.65 11.16
CA TRP A 209 26.63 -16.93 11.18
C TRP A 209 26.78 -15.42 10.94
N PRO A 210 27.63 -14.66 11.66
CA PRO A 210 27.98 -13.28 11.27
C PRO A 210 28.48 -13.17 9.83
N ALA A 211 29.26 -14.15 9.35
CA ALA A 211 29.72 -14.17 7.95
C ALA A 211 28.57 -14.31 6.95
N ALA A 212 27.56 -15.15 7.24
CA ALA A 212 26.37 -15.32 6.41
C ALA A 212 25.49 -14.06 6.36
N VAL A 213 25.33 -13.35 7.48
CA VAL A 213 24.58 -12.09 7.54
C VAL A 213 25.25 -10.99 6.73
N VAL A 214 26.58 -10.83 6.88
CA VAL A 214 27.33 -9.84 6.08
C VAL A 214 27.37 -10.24 4.60
N GLY A 215 27.48 -11.53 4.30
CA GLY A 215 27.36 -12.04 2.93
C GLY A 215 26.00 -11.75 2.31
N GLY A 216 24.91 -11.95 3.07
CA GLY A 216 23.55 -11.60 2.66
C GLY A 216 23.35 -10.10 2.47
N ALA A 217 23.85 -9.27 3.39
CA ALA A 217 23.83 -7.81 3.26
C ALA A 217 24.58 -7.34 2.00
N PHE A 218 25.74 -7.93 1.71
CA PHE A 218 26.50 -7.63 0.49
C PHE A 218 25.77 -8.08 -0.77
N ALA A 219 25.11 -9.24 -0.75
CA ALA A 219 24.23 -9.69 -1.83
C ALA A 219 23.09 -8.68 -2.06
N GLY A 220 22.44 -8.25 -0.98
CA GLY A 220 21.41 -7.21 -1.01
C GLY A 220 21.93 -5.89 -1.58
N LEU A 221 23.15 -5.46 -1.22
CA LEU A 221 23.79 -4.27 -1.76
C LEU A 221 24.07 -4.40 -3.27
N CYS A 222 24.61 -5.53 -3.71
CA CYS A 222 24.85 -5.77 -5.14
C CYS A 222 23.55 -5.81 -5.94
N ALA A 223 22.51 -6.44 -5.39
CA ALA A 223 21.17 -6.41 -5.97
C ALA A 223 20.60 -4.99 -6.02
N ALA A 224 20.79 -4.20 -4.96
CA ALA A 224 20.38 -2.81 -4.93
C ALA A 224 21.08 -2.01 -6.04
N VAL A 225 22.42 -2.05 -6.12
CA VAL A 225 23.19 -1.32 -7.14
C VAL A 225 22.74 -1.70 -8.57
N ALA A 226 22.49 -2.99 -8.82
CA ALA A 226 22.02 -3.45 -10.11
C ALA A 226 20.61 -2.95 -10.47
N ASN A 227 19.73 -2.76 -9.49
CA ASN A 227 18.33 -2.36 -9.71
C ASN A 227 18.08 -0.86 -9.54
N VAL A 228 18.93 -0.16 -8.80
CA VAL A 228 18.82 1.28 -8.48
C VAL A 228 19.36 2.17 -9.62
N ALA A 229 20.30 1.69 -10.43
CA ALA A 229 20.89 2.49 -11.52
C ALA A 229 19.83 3.06 -12.49
N ASP A 230 18.79 2.30 -12.80
CA ASP A 230 17.66 2.76 -13.62
C ASP A 230 16.65 3.63 -12.86
N ASP A 231 16.60 3.55 -11.52
CA ASP A 231 15.77 4.43 -10.70
C ASP A 231 16.46 5.79 -10.51
N MET A 232 17.81 5.84 -10.53
CA MET A 232 18.56 7.10 -10.54
C MET A 232 18.31 7.93 -11.80
N THR A 233 17.99 7.30 -12.93
CA THR A 233 17.69 7.99 -14.20
C THR A 233 16.23 8.42 -14.33
N ALA A 234 15.32 7.87 -13.52
CA ALA A 234 13.89 8.19 -13.53
C ALA A 234 13.53 9.48 -12.76
N GLY A 235 14.50 10.10 -12.08
CA GLY A 235 14.30 11.28 -11.24
C GLY A 235 13.79 10.93 -9.82
N GLY A 236 14.05 11.84 -8.87
CA GLY A 236 13.67 11.69 -7.46
C GLY A 236 14.60 10.82 -6.59
N PHE A 237 14.21 10.61 -5.34
CA PHE A 237 15.00 9.89 -4.32
C PHE A 237 14.45 8.51 -3.91
N ALA A 238 13.42 7.99 -4.57
CA ALA A 238 12.81 6.69 -4.27
C ALA A 238 13.82 5.53 -4.28
N TRP A 239 14.92 5.67 -5.02
CA TRP A 239 16.01 4.70 -5.04
C TRP A 239 16.68 4.46 -3.68
N VAL A 240 16.69 5.45 -2.78
CA VAL A 240 17.23 5.33 -1.43
C VAL A 240 16.42 4.31 -0.62
N VAL A 241 15.10 4.31 -0.80
CA VAL A 241 14.23 3.33 -0.16
C VAL A 241 14.40 1.96 -0.80
N GLY A 242 14.50 1.90 -2.14
CA GLY A 242 14.86 0.67 -2.85
C GLY A 242 16.12 0.01 -2.29
N LEU A 243 17.18 0.79 -2.07
CA LEU A 243 18.43 0.32 -1.44
C LEU A 243 18.18 -0.31 -0.06
N GLY A 244 17.38 0.35 0.79
CA GLY A 244 17.01 -0.18 2.11
C GLY A 244 16.27 -1.51 2.04
N LEU A 245 15.32 -1.64 1.09
CA LEU A 245 14.55 -2.86 0.87
C LEU A 245 15.42 -4.04 0.41
N TYR A 246 16.29 -3.83 -0.58
CA TYR A 246 17.20 -4.88 -1.07
C TYR A 246 18.23 -5.29 -0.02
N LEU A 247 18.78 -4.33 0.74
CA LEU A 247 19.66 -4.62 1.88
C LEU A 247 18.92 -5.43 2.95
N GLY A 248 17.70 -5.03 3.28
CA GLY A 248 16.83 -5.74 4.23
C GLY A 248 16.60 -7.18 3.81
N ALA A 249 16.13 -7.42 2.58
CA ALA A 249 15.90 -8.77 2.06
C ALA A 249 17.18 -9.63 2.04
N GLY A 250 18.31 -9.03 1.66
CA GLY A 250 19.62 -9.70 1.71
C GLY A 250 19.99 -10.12 3.14
N ILE A 251 19.78 -9.24 4.13
CA ILE A 251 20.01 -9.54 5.55
C ILE A 251 19.05 -10.63 6.04
N SER A 252 17.75 -10.53 5.76
CA SER A 252 16.74 -11.52 6.13
C SER A 252 17.13 -12.93 5.70
N LEU A 253 17.65 -13.05 4.47
CA LEU A 253 18.10 -14.32 3.94
C LEU A 253 19.43 -14.78 4.55
N GLY A 254 20.36 -13.86 4.79
CA GLY A 254 21.58 -14.14 5.55
C GLY A 254 21.26 -14.66 6.97
N VAL A 255 20.22 -14.13 7.60
CA VAL A 255 19.69 -14.62 8.88
C VAL A 255 19.14 -16.03 8.72
N ALA A 256 18.19 -16.28 7.81
CA ALA A 256 17.61 -17.62 7.57
C ALA A 256 18.67 -18.70 7.31
N CYS A 257 19.62 -18.41 6.42
CA CYS A 257 20.70 -19.31 6.06
C CYS A 257 21.73 -19.49 7.20
N GLY A 258 21.96 -18.44 8.00
CA GLY A 258 22.89 -18.45 9.13
C GLY A 258 22.49 -19.42 10.25
N TRP A 259 21.19 -19.73 10.39
CA TRP A 259 20.66 -20.68 11.37
C TRP A 259 20.74 -22.15 10.96
N ALA A 260 20.64 -22.45 9.67
CA ALA A 260 20.69 -23.81 9.16
C ALA A 260 22.04 -24.49 9.46
N ILE A 261 23.12 -23.71 9.46
CA ILE A 261 24.50 -24.19 9.56
C ILE A 261 24.85 -24.70 10.98
N PRO A 262 24.58 -23.98 12.09
CA PRO A 262 24.85 -24.46 13.45
C PRO A 262 23.88 -25.55 13.91
N LEU A 263 22.62 -25.53 13.45
CA LEU A 263 21.62 -26.52 13.84
C LEU A 263 21.92 -27.88 13.18
N ALA A 264 22.23 -27.90 11.88
CA ALA A 264 22.66 -29.11 11.17
C ALA A 264 24.00 -29.65 11.68
N ALA A 265 24.92 -28.79 12.11
CA ALA A 265 26.22 -29.18 12.65
C ALA A 265 26.16 -29.74 14.09
N ARG A 266 25.04 -29.57 14.81
CA ARG A 266 24.85 -30.06 16.19
C ARG A 266 23.97 -31.30 16.30
N LEU A 267 23.27 -31.69 15.22
CA LEU A 267 22.53 -32.94 15.17
C LEU A 267 23.51 -34.09 14.90
N PRO A 268 23.45 -35.24 15.61
CA PRO A 268 24.36 -36.37 15.45
C PRO A 268 23.98 -37.19 14.20
N LEU A 269 23.86 -36.54 13.05
CA LEU A 269 23.37 -37.12 11.81
C LEU A 269 24.55 -37.37 10.87
N ARG A 270 24.48 -38.46 10.10
CA ARG A 270 25.45 -38.74 9.02
C ARG A 270 25.52 -37.53 8.07
N PRO A 271 26.69 -37.20 7.50
CA PRO A 271 26.88 -36.00 6.66
C PRO A 271 25.88 -35.88 5.49
N ALA A 272 25.41 -37.01 4.95
CA ALA A 272 24.35 -37.04 3.93
C ALA A 272 22.98 -36.56 4.46
N LEU A 273 22.65 -36.83 5.72
CA LEU A 273 21.40 -36.43 6.35
C LEU A 273 21.47 -34.98 6.85
N ALA A 274 22.64 -34.49 7.28
CA ALA A 274 22.88 -33.07 7.53
C ALA A 274 22.78 -32.23 6.24
N ALA A 275 23.30 -32.76 5.12
CA ALA A 275 23.11 -32.18 3.80
C ALA A 275 21.65 -32.22 3.34
N ALA A 276 20.91 -33.30 3.64
CA ALA A 276 19.48 -33.41 3.35
C ALA A 276 18.63 -32.43 4.19
N VAL A 277 18.95 -32.20 5.47
CA VAL A 277 18.30 -31.19 6.33
C VAL A 277 18.61 -29.78 5.83
N ALA A 278 19.86 -29.50 5.46
CA ALA A 278 20.25 -28.24 4.83
C ALA A 278 19.52 -28.02 3.49
N LEU A 279 19.40 -29.06 2.65
CA LEU A 279 18.63 -29.04 1.41
C LEU A 279 17.13 -28.90 1.65
N ALA A 280 16.57 -29.47 2.72
CA ALA A 280 15.17 -29.31 3.10
C ALA A 280 14.86 -27.88 3.60
N LEU A 281 15.78 -27.29 4.38
CA LEU A 281 15.72 -25.89 4.80
C LEU A 281 15.88 -24.91 3.62
N LEU A 282 16.60 -25.31 2.55
CA LEU A 282 16.70 -24.58 1.28
C LEU A 282 15.53 -24.84 0.31
N ALA A 283 14.94 -26.03 0.35
CA ALA A 283 13.79 -26.42 -0.45
C ALA A 283 12.51 -25.70 0.02
N TRP A 284 12.49 -25.18 1.24
CA TRP A 284 11.36 -24.44 1.77
C TRP A 284 11.18 -23.06 1.11
N PRO A 285 12.17 -22.14 1.08
CA PRO A 285 12.06 -20.89 0.30
C PRO A 285 11.70 -21.15 -1.16
N ALA A 286 12.23 -22.23 -1.74
CA ALA A 286 11.90 -22.67 -3.10
C ALA A 286 10.44 -23.15 -3.21
N GLY A 287 9.92 -23.90 -2.23
CA GLY A 287 8.54 -24.33 -2.16
C GLY A 287 7.56 -23.16 -2.04
N TYR A 288 7.83 -22.21 -1.14
CA TYR A 288 7.08 -20.95 -1.00
C TYR A 288 7.10 -20.12 -2.28
N ALA A 289 8.25 -20.11 -3.00
CA ALA A 289 8.36 -19.44 -4.29
C ALA A 289 7.57 -20.13 -5.42
N LEU A 290 7.37 -21.45 -5.35
CA LEU A 290 6.76 -22.27 -6.40
C LEU A 290 5.24 -22.50 -6.25
N THR A 291 4.62 -22.22 -5.09
CA THR A 291 3.24 -22.67 -4.78
C THR A 291 2.08 -21.72 -5.12
N SER A 292 2.28 -20.58 -5.77
CA SER A 292 1.13 -19.71 -6.10
C SER A 292 1.41 -18.77 -7.26
N GLY A 293 1.46 -19.22 -8.51
CA GLY A 293 1.39 -18.26 -9.62
C GLY A 293 0.18 -17.34 -9.45
N PRO A 294 0.25 -16.05 -9.81
CA PRO A 294 -0.97 -15.22 -9.86
C PRO A 294 -2.00 -15.99 -10.68
N LEU A 295 -3.27 -15.93 -10.32
CA LEU A 295 -4.32 -16.44 -11.19
C LEU A 295 -4.64 -15.35 -12.22
N PRO A 296 -4.05 -15.33 -13.43
CA PRO A 296 -4.68 -14.61 -14.53
C PRO A 296 -5.98 -15.35 -14.84
N GLY A 297 -7.05 -14.89 -14.20
CA GLY A 297 -8.39 -15.40 -14.41
C GLY A 297 -9.28 -14.24 -14.82
N THR A 298 -9.95 -14.37 -15.96
CA THR A 298 -11.17 -13.59 -16.17
C THR A 298 -12.15 -13.97 -15.07
N ALA A 299 -12.73 -12.99 -14.39
CA ALA A 299 -13.77 -13.25 -13.41
C ALA A 299 -14.96 -13.94 -14.10
N PRO A 300 -15.62 -14.91 -13.46
CA PRO A 300 -16.83 -15.49 -14.04
C PRO A 300 -17.88 -14.40 -14.27
N VAL A 301 -18.78 -14.58 -15.24
CA VAL A 301 -19.93 -13.69 -15.40
C VAL A 301 -21.17 -14.49 -15.03
N THR A 302 -21.79 -14.14 -13.90
CA THR A 302 -23.00 -14.81 -13.40
C THR A 302 -24.20 -14.54 -14.32
N ALA A 303 -25.25 -15.36 -14.20
CA ALA A 303 -26.48 -15.16 -14.97
C ALA A 303 -27.15 -13.82 -14.62
N ALA A 304 -27.16 -13.45 -13.33
CA ALA A 304 -27.70 -12.16 -12.86
C ALA A 304 -26.92 -10.97 -13.45
N ALA A 305 -25.58 -11.01 -13.41
CA ALA A 305 -24.75 -9.98 -14.04
C ALA A 305 -25.03 -9.89 -15.55
N ARG A 306 -25.09 -11.02 -16.26
CA ARG A 306 -25.39 -11.05 -17.71
C ARG A 306 -26.78 -10.49 -18.04
N ALA A 307 -27.77 -10.63 -17.16
CA ALA A 307 -29.11 -10.07 -17.37
C ALA A 307 -29.11 -8.53 -17.41
N THR A 308 -28.05 -7.88 -16.92
CA THR A 308 -27.88 -6.42 -16.96
C THR A 308 -27.29 -5.90 -18.28
N ALA A 309 -26.93 -6.78 -19.23
CA ALA A 309 -26.22 -6.45 -20.46
C ALA A 309 -26.85 -5.33 -21.31
N ALA A 310 -28.17 -5.18 -21.27
CA ALA A 310 -28.92 -4.17 -22.02
C ALA A 310 -29.22 -2.88 -21.21
N ARG A 311 -28.81 -2.82 -19.93
CA ARG A 311 -29.01 -1.62 -19.10
C ARG A 311 -28.04 -0.51 -19.52
N PRO A 312 -28.35 0.77 -19.25
CA PRO A 312 -27.44 1.89 -19.52
C PRO A 312 -26.09 1.75 -18.82
N LEU A 313 -26.11 1.20 -17.60
CA LEU A 313 -24.95 0.82 -16.79
C LEU A 313 -24.99 -0.72 -16.60
N PRO A 314 -24.41 -1.50 -17.53
CA PRO A 314 -24.29 -2.94 -17.35
C PRO A 314 -23.32 -3.26 -16.21
N ALA A 315 -23.53 -4.38 -15.53
CA ALA A 315 -22.63 -4.83 -14.48
C ALA A 315 -21.18 -4.89 -14.96
N LEU A 316 -20.26 -4.51 -14.07
CA LEU A 316 -18.82 -4.54 -14.32
C LEU A 316 -18.21 -5.86 -13.83
N THR A 317 -17.07 -6.21 -14.40
CA THR A 317 -16.29 -7.41 -14.10
C THR A 317 -14.82 -7.18 -14.43
N VAL A 318 -13.96 -8.14 -14.07
CA VAL A 318 -12.53 -8.10 -14.40
C VAL A 318 -12.23 -9.09 -15.52
N ARG A 319 -11.59 -8.61 -16.58
CA ARG A 319 -11.13 -9.44 -17.70
C ARG A 319 -9.70 -9.05 -18.06
N ASN A 320 -8.78 -10.00 -18.02
CA ASN A 320 -7.38 -9.78 -18.43
C ASN A 320 -6.72 -8.54 -17.80
N ARG A 321 -6.96 -8.29 -16.50
CA ARG A 321 -6.46 -7.11 -15.76
C ARG A 321 -7.04 -5.77 -16.25
N THR A 322 -8.22 -5.77 -16.86
CA THR A 322 -8.98 -4.56 -17.15
C THR A 322 -10.36 -4.63 -16.50
N ILE A 323 -10.88 -3.47 -16.11
CA ILE A 323 -12.30 -3.33 -15.78
C ILE A 323 -13.06 -3.44 -17.10
N SER A 324 -14.07 -4.31 -17.15
CA SER A 324 -14.89 -4.54 -18.33
C SER A 324 -16.35 -4.65 -17.93
N ASP A 325 -17.27 -4.34 -18.84
CA ASP A 325 -18.68 -4.66 -18.64
C ASP A 325 -18.99 -6.13 -19.00
N VAL A 326 -20.19 -6.61 -18.65
CA VAL A 326 -20.66 -7.95 -19.01
C VAL A 326 -20.81 -8.21 -20.52
N ASN A 327 -20.77 -7.16 -21.35
CA ASN A 327 -20.74 -7.26 -22.81
C ASN A 327 -19.32 -7.51 -23.34
N GLY A 328 -18.30 -7.41 -22.49
CA GLY A 328 -16.89 -7.59 -22.86
C GLY A 328 -16.24 -6.35 -23.44
N ARG A 329 -16.78 -5.15 -23.15
CA ARG A 329 -16.11 -3.88 -23.43
C ARG A 329 -15.24 -3.51 -22.25
N GLN A 330 -13.99 -3.10 -22.49
CA GLN A 330 -13.15 -2.45 -21.49
C GLN A 330 -13.77 -1.09 -21.12
N VAL A 331 -13.88 -0.81 -19.83
CA VAL A 331 -14.48 0.43 -19.28
C VAL A 331 -13.38 1.24 -18.60
N ILE A 332 -13.32 2.54 -18.88
CA ILE A 332 -12.39 3.49 -18.23
C ILE A 332 -13.24 4.40 -17.34
N LEU A 333 -13.23 4.13 -16.03
CA LEU A 333 -14.02 4.88 -15.05
C LEU A 333 -13.32 6.19 -14.67
N ARG A 334 -13.80 7.35 -15.13
CA ARG A 334 -13.26 8.68 -14.80
C ARG A 334 -14.29 9.57 -14.11
N GLY A 335 -13.91 10.13 -12.97
CA GLY A 335 -14.86 10.78 -12.09
C GLY A 335 -14.25 11.66 -11.02
N ALA A 336 -15.02 11.85 -9.95
CA ALA A 336 -14.61 12.60 -8.77
C ALA A 336 -15.02 11.87 -7.49
N ASN A 337 -14.31 12.18 -6.41
CA ASN A 337 -14.70 11.86 -5.04
C ASN A 337 -15.80 12.80 -4.57
N VAL A 338 -16.73 12.29 -3.77
CA VAL A 338 -17.97 12.96 -3.33
C VAL A 338 -18.14 12.77 -1.82
N ASN A 339 -17.56 13.69 -1.06
CA ASN A 339 -17.49 13.62 0.40
C ASN A 339 -18.73 14.12 1.16
N GLN A 340 -19.80 14.47 0.45
CA GLN A 340 -20.96 15.13 1.08
C GLN A 340 -21.77 14.23 2.02
N LEU A 341 -21.50 12.91 2.04
CA LEU A 341 -22.16 11.95 2.92
C LEU A 341 -21.28 11.44 4.07
N TYR A 342 -19.99 11.77 4.15
CA TYR A 342 -19.14 11.31 5.25
C TYR A 342 -19.47 11.99 6.60
N ASP A 343 -18.78 11.63 7.68
CA ASP A 343 -19.02 12.07 9.06
C ASP A 343 -17.85 12.86 9.64
N ALA A 344 -17.55 14.00 9.01
CA ALA A 344 -16.52 14.90 9.50
C ALA A 344 -16.86 15.55 10.85
N ASP A 345 -15.84 15.75 11.69
CA ASP A 345 -15.98 16.37 13.01
C ASP A 345 -16.45 17.83 12.94
N PRO A 346 -17.66 18.17 13.44
CA PRO A 346 -18.15 19.54 13.48
C PRO A 346 -17.34 20.46 14.41
N ASN A 347 -16.50 19.90 15.29
CA ASN A 347 -15.66 20.66 16.21
C ASN A 347 -14.25 20.91 15.69
N ALA A 348 -13.85 20.31 14.56
CA ALA A 348 -12.56 20.59 13.94
C ALA A 348 -12.44 22.07 13.58
N ARG A 349 -13.56 22.67 13.14
CA ARG A 349 -13.68 24.11 12.82
C ARG A 349 -14.99 24.68 13.36
N PRO A 350 -15.03 25.08 14.64
CA PRO A 350 -16.26 25.51 15.28
C PRO A 350 -16.95 26.66 14.53
N GLY A 351 -18.26 26.50 14.28
CA GLY A 351 -19.08 27.50 13.61
C GLY A 351 -19.14 27.37 12.08
N LEU A 352 -18.44 26.41 11.49
CA LEU A 352 -18.50 26.11 10.05
C LEU A 352 -19.07 24.71 9.82
N SER A 353 -19.87 24.55 8.75
CA SER A 353 -20.41 23.23 8.38
C SER A 353 -19.28 22.35 7.82
N PRO A 354 -19.10 21.10 8.33
CA PRO A 354 -18.04 20.21 7.87
C PRO A 354 -18.39 19.45 6.59
N VAL A 355 -19.67 19.46 6.19
CA VAL A 355 -20.15 18.87 4.94
C VAL A 355 -20.98 19.89 4.15
N ARG A 356 -21.09 19.65 2.84
CA ARG A 356 -21.96 20.39 1.91
C ARG A 356 -23.15 19.51 1.49
N PRO A 357 -24.29 20.10 1.09
CA PRO A 357 -25.39 19.33 0.51
C PRO A 357 -24.98 18.67 -0.82
N LEU A 358 -25.47 17.45 -1.06
CA LEU A 358 -25.37 16.75 -2.34
C LEU A 358 -26.68 16.86 -3.11
N THR A 359 -26.64 17.49 -4.28
CA THR A 359 -27.82 17.80 -5.10
C THR A 359 -27.77 17.11 -6.46
N ASP A 360 -28.89 17.07 -7.17
CA ASP A 360 -28.91 16.57 -8.56
C ASP A 360 -28.05 17.44 -9.51
N ALA A 361 -27.94 18.74 -9.23
CA ALA A 361 -27.12 19.65 -10.00
C ALA A 361 -25.62 19.31 -9.93
N ASP A 362 -25.16 18.67 -8.83
CA ASP A 362 -23.80 18.16 -8.72
C ASP A 362 -23.55 17.07 -9.76
N PHE A 363 -24.43 16.08 -9.84
CA PHE A 363 -24.33 14.98 -10.80
C PHE A 363 -24.47 15.45 -12.24
N ALA A 364 -25.39 16.39 -12.51
CA ALA A 364 -25.52 17.01 -13.82
C ALA A 364 -24.22 17.74 -14.24
N SER A 365 -23.57 18.43 -13.30
CA SER A 365 -22.31 19.16 -13.57
C SER A 365 -21.14 18.21 -13.79
N MET A 366 -21.05 17.13 -13.02
CA MET A 366 -20.08 16.06 -13.22
C MET A 366 -20.26 15.39 -14.60
N ALA A 367 -21.50 15.08 -14.98
CA ALA A 367 -21.80 14.52 -16.30
C ALA A 367 -21.46 15.48 -17.45
N ALA A 368 -21.62 16.79 -17.23
CA ALA A 368 -21.21 17.82 -18.20
C ALA A 368 -19.68 17.93 -18.38
N LEU A 369 -18.89 17.46 -17.41
CA LEU A 369 -17.44 17.26 -17.57
C LEU A 369 -17.10 15.91 -18.23
N GLY A 370 -18.10 15.09 -18.52
CA GLY A 370 -17.92 13.79 -19.15
C GLY A 370 -17.70 12.63 -18.19
N PHE A 371 -17.75 12.87 -16.87
CA PHE A 371 -17.55 11.83 -15.86
C PHE A 371 -18.55 10.67 -16.01
N ASP A 372 -18.09 9.49 -15.64
CA ASP A 372 -18.85 8.23 -15.71
C ASP A 372 -18.76 7.39 -14.44
N VAL A 373 -18.12 7.91 -13.40
CA VAL A 373 -18.09 7.32 -12.06
C VAL A 373 -18.10 8.40 -10.98
N VAL A 374 -18.63 8.06 -9.82
CA VAL A 374 -18.47 8.79 -8.56
C VAL A 374 -17.88 7.83 -7.53
N ARG A 375 -16.79 8.22 -6.86
CA ARG A 375 -16.39 7.59 -5.60
C ARG A 375 -17.15 8.30 -4.49
N LEU A 376 -18.08 7.57 -3.87
CA LEU A 376 -19.01 8.11 -2.88
C LEU A 376 -18.53 7.76 -1.49
N ASP A 377 -18.04 8.77 -0.78
CA ASP A 377 -17.35 8.61 0.49
C ASP A 377 -18.39 8.39 1.59
N LEU A 378 -18.38 7.19 2.16
CA LEU A 378 -19.24 6.78 3.27
C LEU A 378 -18.46 6.79 4.58
N SER A 379 -19.15 6.86 5.72
CA SER A 379 -18.50 6.65 7.01
C SER A 379 -19.11 5.47 7.74
N TRP A 380 -18.26 4.59 8.27
CA TRP A 380 -18.68 3.48 9.13
C TRP A 380 -19.48 3.99 10.33
N SER A 381 -19.10 5.13 10.90
CA SER A 381 -19.79 5.79 12.00
C SER A 381 -21.26 6.12 11.72
N ARG A 382 -21.61 6.40 10.46
CA ARG A 382 -22.99 6.67 10.02
C ARG A 382 -23.71 5.43 9.53
N LEU A 383 -22.99 4.45 8.98
CA LEU A 383 -23.58 3.15 8.65
C LEU A 383 -23.97 2.38 9.91
N GLU A 384 -23.10 2.33 10.92
CA GLU A 384 -23.27 1.54 12.14
C GLU A 384 -23.03 2.38 13.41
N PRO A 385 -23.81 3.45 13.65
CA PRO A 385 -23.63 4.33 14.82
C PRO A 385 -23.83 3.56 16.13
N VAL A 386 -24.72 2.56 16.11
CA VAL A 386 -24.90 1.60 17.19
C VAL A 386 -24.44 0.23 16.72
N ARG A 387 -23.46 -0.34 17.42
CA ARG A 387 -22.88 -1.64 17.09
C ARG A 387 -23.96 -2.69 16.81
N GLY A 388 -23.84 -3.34 15.66
CA GLY A 388 -24.74 -4.37 15.16
C GLY A 388 -26.00 -3.83 14.49
N ARG A 389 -26.20 -2.52 14.30
CA ARG A 389 -27.40 -1.94 13.69
C ARG A 389 -27.03 -0.98 12.56
N LEU A 390 -27.47 -1.29 11.34
CA LEU A 390 -27.37 -0.34 10.23
C LEU A 390 -28.35 0.81 10.43
N ASP A 391 -27.92 2.05 10.14
CA ASP A 391 -28.79 3.21 10.09
C ASP A 391 -29.61 3.20 8.77
N PRO A 392 -30.94 3.00 8.83
CA PRO A 392 -31.77 2.97 7.64
C PRO A 392 -31.91 4.34 6.96
N GLY A 393 -31.81 5.44 7.72
CA GLY A 393 -31.87 6.80 7.20
C GLY A 393 -30.62 7.14 6.41
N TYR A 394 -29.44 6.78 6.93
CA TYR A 394 -28.19 6.96 6.19
C TYR A 394 -28.15 6.09 4.93
N LEU A 395 -28.54 4.81 5.03
CA LEU A 395 -28.62 3.92 3.85
C LEU A 395 -29.56 4.46 2.76
N ALA A 396 -30.66 5.13 3.15
CA ALA A 396 -31.55 5.77 2.18
C ALA A 396 -30.89 6.95 1.44
N LEU A 397 -30.05 7.73 2.12
CA LEU A 397 -29.25 8.80 1.48
C LEU A 397 -28.24 8.22 0.50
N VAL A 398 -27.56 7.12 0.86
CA VAL A 398 -26.63 6.43 -0.05
C VAL A 398 -27.36 5.92 -1.29
N ARG A 399 -28.51 5.25 -1.12
CA ARG A 399 -29.34 4.81 -2.26
C ARG A 399 -29.78 5.96 -3.15
N GLN A 400 -30.14 7.10 -2.57
CA GLN A 400 -30.52 8.27 -3.32
C GLN A 400 -29.35 8.84 -4.14
N ALA A 401 -28.14 8.88 -3.57
CA ALA A 401 -26.95 9.33 -4.29
C ALA A 401 -26.60 8.38 -5.45
N VAL A 402 -26.62 7.06 -5.22
CA VAL A 402 -26.40 6.03 -6.27
C VAL A 402 -27.42 6.17 -7.40
N ALA A 403 -28.70 6.32 -7.07
CA ALA A 403 -29.77 6.49 -8.07
C ALA A 403 -29.57 7.77 -8.91
N ARG A 404 -29.24 8.89 -8.27
CA ARG A 404 -28.96 10.15 -9.00
C ARG A 404 -27.72 10.02 -9.89
N ALA A 405 -26.64 9.42 -9.40
CA ALA A 405 -25.46 9.15 -10.24
C ALA A 405 -25.85 8.31 -11.47
N ALA A 406 -26.66 7.26 -11.28
CA ALA A 406 -27.13 6.39 -12.35
C ALA A 406 -28.02 7.12 -13.38
N ASP A 407 -28.89 8.02 -12.94
CA ASP A 407 -29.73 8.86 -13.82
C ASP A 407 -28.89 9.76 -14.75
N HIS A 408 -27.68 10.12 -14.32
CA HIS A 408 -26.70 10.87 -15.11
C HIS A 408 -25.66 9.97 -15.80
N GLY A 409 -25.89 8.65 -15.82
CA GLY A 409 -25.05 7.67 -16.51
C GLY A 409 -23.68 7.45 -15.86
N MET A 410 -23.58 7.66 -14.54
CA MET A 410 -22.38 7.40 -13.77
C MET A 410 -22.53 6.16 -12.90
N TYR A 411 -21.50 5.33 -12.85
CA TYR A 411 -21.38 4.29 -11.83
C TYR A 411 -21.08 4.91 -10.46
N THR A 412 -21.30 4.16 -9.39
CA THR A 412 -20.87 4.54 -8.04
C THR A 412 -19.92 3.51 -7.44
N VAL A 413 -18.75 3.95 -7.00
CA VAL A 413 -17.89 3.20 -6.08
C VAL A 413 -18.28 3.59 -4.67
N LEU A 414 -18.71 2.63 -3.86
CA LEU A 414 -19.08 2.88 -2.46
C LEU A 414 -17.82 2.74 -1.60
N ASP A 415 -17.31 3.84 -1.09
CA ASP A 415 -16.06 3.89 -0.36
C ASP A 415 -16.29 3.96 1.15
N MET A 416 -15.68 3.03 1.89
CA MET A 416 -15.64 3.11 3.36
C MET A 416 -14.53 4.08 3.79
N HIS A 417 -14.87 5.36 3.67
CA HIS A 417 -13.97 6.47 3.91
C HIS A 417 -13.60 6.61 5.39
N GLN A 418 -12.35 7.00 5.61
CA GLN A 418 -11.81 7.40 6.90
C GLN A 418 -10.56 8.24 6.68
N ASP A 419 -10.34 9.19 7.57
CA ASP A 419 -9.08 9.90 7.73
C ASP A 419 -8.71 9.86 9.20
N ALA A 420 -7.44 9.63 9.53
CA ALA A 420 -6.98 9.55 10.92
C ALA A 420 -7.91 8.71 11.82
N TRP A 421 -8.44 7.61 11.26
CA TRP A 421 -9.37 6.64 11.84
C TRP A 421 -10.80 7.13 12.12
N SER A 422 -10.99 8.33 12.67
CA SER A 422 -12.30 8.76 13.17
C SER A 422 -12.37 10.25 13.55
N ARG A 423 -13.58 10.83 13.49
CA ARG A 423 -13.92 12.08 14.22
C ARG A 423 -13.70 11.98 15.72
N TYR A 424 -13.81 10.79 16.31
CA TYR A 424 -13.60 10.57 17.75
C TYR A 424 -12.12 10.36 18.10
N SER A 425 -11.20 10.43 17.13
CA SER A 425 -9.75 10.47 17.37
C SER A 425 -9.26 11.82 17.89
N ALA A 426 -10.11 12.87 17.83
CA ALA A 426 -9.81 14.23 18.25
C ALA A 426 -9.16 14.28 19.64
N ALA A 427 -8.15 15.13 19.79
CA ALA A 427 -7.57 15.37 21.11
C ALA A 427 -8.60 16.00 22.06
N PRO A 428 -8.71 15.53 23.32
CA PRO A 428 -9.61 16.14 24.29
C PRO A 428 -9.36 17.66 24.46
N PRO A 429 -10.39 18.47 24.70
CA PRO A 429 -10.22 19.90 24.94
C PRO A 429 -9.22 20.20 26.07
N GLY A 430 -8.29 21.12 25.82
CA GLY A 430 -7.24 21.49 26.77
C GLY A 430 -6.01 20.58 26.78
N THR A 431 -5.92 19.62 25.86
CA THR A 431 -4.71 18.79 25.66
C THR A 431 -3.48 19.67 25.47
N ARG A 432 -2.45 19.43 26.29
CA ARG A 432 -1.14 20.10 26.17
C ARG A 432 -0.15 19.18 25.51
N CYS A 433 0.35 19.58 24.36
CA CYS A 433 1.32 18.81 23.59
C CYS A 433 2.75 19.28 23.84
N PRO A 434 3.74 18.37 23.83
CA PRO A 434 5.16 18.73 23.87
C PRO A 434 5.55 19.71 22.76
N SER A 435 6.65 20.44 22.97
CA SER A 435 7.18 21.36 21.97
C SER A 435 7.42 20.66 20.64
N GLY A 436 6.94 21.25 19.53
CA GLY A 436 7.04 20.67 18.19
C GLY A 436 5.91 19.70 17.82
N THR A 437 4.91 19.50 18.68
CA THR A 437 3.72 18.69 18.41
C THR A 437 2.45 19.49 18.68
N SER A 438 1.32 19.08 18.09
CA SER A 438 0.03 19.75 18.25
C SER A 438 -1.08 18.74 18.56
N PRO A 439 -2.21 19.14 19.18
CA PRO A 439 -3.34 18.24 19.35
C PRO A 439 -3.91 17.86 17.98
N VAL A 440 -4.20 16.57 17.75
CA VAL A 440 -4.85 16.10 16.52
C VAL A 440 -6.32 16.56 16.48
N LEU A 441 -6.80 16.89 15.28
CA LEU A 441 -8.22 17.17 15.04
C LEU A 441 -9.02 15.85 14.93
N GLY A 442 -10.34 15.94 15.09
CA GLY A 442 -11.23 14.87 14.63
C GLY A 442 -11.39 14.95 13.12
N TYR A 443 -11.35 13.79 12.46
CA TYR A 443 -11.63 13.69 11.03
C TYR A 443 -12.93 12.92 10.79
N ASP A 444 -12.90 11.70 10.25
CA ASP A 444 -14.08 10.90 9.92
C ASP A 444 -13.73 9.39 9.84
N GLY A 445 -14.75 8.53 9.70
CA GLY A 445 -14.56 7.09 9.54
C GLY A 445 -15.24 6.25 10.61
N ALA A 446 -14.48 5.67 11.55
CA ALA A 446 -14.97 4.70 12.52
C ALA A 446 -15.92 5.31 13.57
N PRO A 447 -16.95 4.57 14.05
CA PRO A 447 -17.78 4.99 15.17
C PRO A 447 -16.98 5.03 16.49
N GLU A 448 -17.44 5.83 17.44
CA GLU A 448 -16.80 6.00 18.76
C GLU A 448 -16.47 4.67 19.46
N TRP A 449 -17.40 3.72 19.43
CA TRP A 449 -17.22 2.41 20.08
C TRP A 449 -16.11 1.54 19.44
N ALA A 450 -15.62 1.92 18.26
CA ALA A 450 -14.51 1.29 17.56
C ALA A 450 -13.19 2.11 17.65
N VAL A 451 -13.16 3.21 18.40
CA VAL A 451 -11.95 4.00 18.64
C VAL A 451 -11.31 3.54 19.96
N LEU A 452 -10.20 2.82 19.85
CA LEU A 452 -9.50 2.20 20.98
C LEU A 452 -8.06 2.73 21.07
N PRO A 453 -7.84 3.94 21.62
CA PRO A 453 -6.51 4.56 21.66
C PRO A 453 -5.62 4.03 22.80
N ASP A 454 -6.16 3.24 23.73
CA ASP A 454 -5.46 2.65 24.89
C ASP A 454 -4.59 3.65 25.70
N GLY A 455 -5.05 4.89 25.82
CA GLY A 455 -4.36 5.95 26.58
C GLY A 455 -3.11 6.52 25.90
N GLN A 456 -2.90 6.23 24.61
CA GLN A 456 -1.84 6.84 23.82
C GLN A 456 -2.05 8.35 23.63
N SER A 457 -0.96 9.04 23.30
CA SER A 457 -0.99 10.49 23.08
C SER A 457 -1.82 10.86 21.84
N HIS A 458 -2.68 11.88 22.00
CA HIS A 458 -3.41 12.54 20.91
C HIS A 458 -2.64 13.73 20.32
N CYS A 459 -1.33 13.82 20.58
CA CYS A 459 -0.47 14.82 19.98
C CYS A 459 0.11 14.29 18.67
N GLN A 460 -0.19 14.97 17.58
CA GLN A 460 0.36 14.70 16.26
C GLN A 460 1.72 15.38 16.07
N SER A 461 2.54 14.78 15.22
CA SER A 461 3.83 15.33 14.78
C SER A 461 3.99 15.08 13.29
N LEU A 462 4.34 16.12 12.54
CA LEU A 462 4.44 16.13 11.07
C LEU A 462 3.10 15.91 10.36
N ASP A 463 2.39 14.82 10.65
CA ASP A 463 1.18 14.40 9.95
C ASP A 463 0.16 13.75 10.92
N ARG A 464 -1.13 13.83 10.59
CA ARG A 464 -2.26 13.32 11.39
C ARG A 464 -2.21 11.80 11.57
N ASP A 465 -1.80 11.07 10.55
CA ASP A 465 -1.75 9.61 10.53
C ASP A 465 -0.56 9.08 11.34
N LEU A 466 0.40 9.96 11.68
CA LEU A 466 1.49 9.67 12.60
C LEU A 466 1.09 9.78 14.09
N THR A 467 -0.17 10.13 14.40
CA THR A 467 -0.62 10.31 15.78
C THR A 467 -0.66 8.97 16.54
N PRO A 468 -0.02 8.84 17.72
CA PRO A 468 0.01 7.58 18.47
C PRO A 468 -1.37 6.99 18.82
N ALA A 469 -2.34 7.83 19.21
CA ALA A 469 -3.71 7.40 19.47
C ALA A 469 -4.44 6.85 18.24
N VAL A 470 -4.17 7.42 17.06
CA VAL A 470 -4.71 6.97 15.77
C VAL A 470 -4.10 5.62 15.41
N GLN A 471 -2.76 5.52 15.43
CA GLN A 471 -2.05 4.27 15.13
C GLN A 471 -2.47 3.12 16.03
N ARG A 472 -2.65 3.38 17.32
CA ARG A 472 -3.12 2.36 18.25
C ARG A 472 -4.54 1.90 17.97
N SER A 473 -5.45 2.82 17.61
CA SER A 473 -6.82 2.47 17.24
C SER A 473 -6.86 1.61 15.97
N VAL A 474 -6.08 1.98 14.95
CA VAL A 474 -5.91 1.22 13.71
C VAL A 474 -5.30 -0.17 13.98
N THR A 475 -4.31 -0.25 14.86
CA THR A 475 -3.69 -1.53 15.26
C THR A 475 -4.70 -2.43 15.96
N ASN A 476 -5.48 -1.87 16.90
CA ASN A 476 -6.56 -2.57 17.57
C ASN A 476 -7.59 -3.11 16.56
N PHE A 477 -7.89 -2.35 15.50
CA PHE A 477 -8.73 -2.83 14.41
C PHE A 477 -8.12 -4.01 13.66
N PHE A 478 -6.86 -3.93 13.23
CA PHE A 478 -6.23 -5.02 12.50
C PHE A 478 -6.10 -6.33 13.30
N HIS A 479 -5.98 -6.23 14.62
CA HIS A 479 -6.01 -7.38 15.53
C HIS A 479 -7.42 -7.83 15.95
N ASP A 480 -8.47 -7.23 15.38
CA ASP A 480 -9.89 -7.50 15.66
C ASP A 480 -10.23 -7.41 17.15
N THR A 481 -9.60 -6.45 17.80
CA THR A 481 -9.74 -6.21 19.22
C THR A 481 -11.19 -5.88 19.56
N ASP A 482 -11.73 -6.51 20.60
CA ASP A 482 -13.16 -6.43 20.97
C ASP A 482 -14.13 -6.77 19.82
N GLY A 483 -13.66 -7.42 18.75
CA GLY A 483 -14.43 -7.76 17.56
C GLY A 483 -14.78 -6.58 16.65
N ILE A 484 -14.00 -5.48 16.67
CA ILE A 484 -14.32 -4.28 15.88
C ILE A 484 -14.14 -4.49 14.37
N GLN A 485 -13.13 -5.26 13.93
CA GLN A 485 -12.98 -5.61 12.51
C GLN A 485 -14.06 -6.58 12.06
N THR A 486 -14.41 -7.56 12.91
CA THR A 486 -15.57 -8.42 12.67
C THR A 486 -16.85 -7.59 12.48
N ALA A 487 -17.00 -6.50 13.22
CA ALA A 487 -18.17 -5.64 13.08
C ALA A 487 -18.19 -4.89 11.74
N LEU A 488 -17.07 -4.30 11.32
CA LEU A 488 -16.98 -3.69 9.99
C LEU A 488 -17.21 -4.71 8.86
N VAL A 489 -16.64 -5.93 8.96
CA VAL A 489 -16.88 -7.02 8.00
C VAL A 489 -18.37 -7.37 7.89
N ARG A 490 -19.11 -7.39 9.01
CA ARG A 490 -20.57 -7.59 8.98
C ARG A 490 -21.30 -6.39 8.37
N THR A 491 -20.85 -5.18 8.63
CA THR A 491 -21.39 -3.95 8.04
C THR A 491 -21.23 -3.97 6.52
N TRP A 492 -20.07 -4.41 6.02
CA TRP A 492 -19.85 -4.68 4.60
C TRP A 492 -20.83 -5.68 4.01
N GLY A 493 -21.01 -6.85 4.64
CA GLY A 493 -22.00 -7.84 4.17
C GLY A 493 -23.42 -7.27 4.09
N ARG A 494 -23.83 -6.45 5.07
CA ARG A 494 -25.17 -5.84 5.06
C ARG A 494 -25.32 -4.73 4.02
N LEU A 495 -24.28 -3.92 3.82
CA LEU A 495 -24.25 -2.91 2.77
C LEU A 495 -24.29 -3.57 1.38
N ALA A 496 -23.50 -4.63 1.18
CA ALA A 496 -23.50 -5.41 -0.05
C ALA A 496 -24.88 -6.02 -0.35
N ALA A 497 -25.54 -6.63 0.65
CA ALA A 497 -26.92 -7.12 0.49
C ALA A 497 -27.90 -6.01 0.04
N ALA A 498 -27.71 -4.76 0.51
CA ALA A 498 -28.57 -3.64 0.16
C ALA A 498 -28.43 -3.16 -1.29
N PHE A 499 -27.31 -3.49 -1.95
CA PHE A 499 -26.97 -3.10 -3.33
C PHE A 499 -26.71 -4.28 -4.26
N ALA A 500 -26.85 -5.52 -3.78
CA ALA A 500 -26.43 -6.74 -4.50
C ALA A 500 -27.00 -6.88 -5.91
N ALA A 501 -28.19 -6.34 -6.18
CA ALA A 501 -28.85 -6.41 -7.49
C ALA A 501 -28.73 -5.14 -8.35
N ASP A 502 -27.95 -4.15 -7.92
CA ASP A 502 -27.84 -2.84 -8.55
C ASP A 502 -26.56 -2.70 -9.40
N PRO A 503 -26.62 -2.85 -10.73
CA PRO A 503 -25.45 -2.75 -11.59
C PRO A 503 -24.90 -1.33 -11.76
N ALA A 504 -25.59 -0.29 -11.25
CA ALA A 504 -25.02 1.06 -11.21
C ALA A 504 -23.94 1.20 -10.13
N VAL A 505 -23.90 0.30 -9.14
CA VAL A 505 -22.76 0.19 -8.24
C VAL A 505 -21.62 -0.48 -9.01
N ALA A 506 -20.51 0.23 -9.21
CA ALA A 506 -19.30 -0.36 -9.80
C ALA A 506 -18.69 -1.39 -8.85
N GLY A 507 -18.65 -1.06 -7.56
CA GLY A 507 -18.04 -1.89 -6.53
C GLY A 507 -17.89 -1.20 -5.18
N TYR A 508 -17.13 -1.87 -4.33
CA TYR A 508 -16.89 -1.48 -2.95
C TYR A 508 -15.41 -1.16 -2.76
N ASP A 509 -15.09 0.05 -2.30
CA ASP A 509 -13.75 0.41 -1.85
C ASP A 509 -13.62 0.10 -0.37
N LEU A 510 -12.81 -0.91 -0.02
CA LEU A 510 -13.00 -1.64 1.23
C LEU A 510 -12.58 -0.86 2.48
N LEU A 511 -11.63 0.06 2.34
CA LEU A 511 -11.19 0.96 3.40
C LEU A 511 -10.28 2.02 2.76
N ASN A 512 -10.69 3.29 2.83
CA ASN A 512 -9.88 4.42 2.40
C ASN A 512 -8.56 4.50 3.16
N GLU A 513 -7.46 4.71 2.45
CA GLU A 513 -6.10 4.93 2.96
C GLU A 513 -5.81 4.20 4.27
N PRO A 514 -5.82 2.84 4.29
CA PRO A 514 -5.67 2.08 5.52
C PRO A 514 -4.45 2.55 6.32
N GLY A 515 -4.71 3.06 7.53
CA GLY A 515 -3.67 3.57 8.41
C GLY A 515 -2.60 2.51 8.66
N PHE A 516 -1.35 2.93 8.84
CA PHE A 516 -0.25 1.97 8.94
C PHE A 516 -0.08 1.37 10.34
N GLY A 517 -0.78 1.87 11.36
CA GLY A 517 -0.74 1.33 12.72
C GLY A 517 0.66 1.33 13.37
N ASP A 518 0.83 0.49 14.37
CA ASP A 518 2.00 0.47 15.27
C ASP A 518 3.15 -0.37 14.72
N ASP A 519 2.89 -1.19 13.70
CA ASP A 519 3.82 -2.21 13.25
C ASP A 519 3.92 -2.39 11.73
N PRO A 520 4.15 -1.30 10.96
CA PRO A 520 4.34 -1.44 9.54
C PRO A 520 5.61 -2.24 9.21
N PRO A 521 5.54 -3.17 8.24
CA PRO A 521 4.41 -3.39 7.35
C PRO A 521 3.55 -4.60 7.72
N ALA A 522 3.63 -5.16 8.92
CA ALA A 522 2.75 -6.28 9.31
C ALA A 522 1.27 -5.87 9.26
N THR A 523 0.98 -4.66 9.74
CA THR A 523 -0.31 -3.97 9.64
C THR A 523 -0.67 -3.62 8.20
N THR A 524 0.22 -2.95 7.45
CA THR A 524 -0.05 -2.51 6.05
C THR A 524 -0.02 -3.62 5.00
N SER A 525 0.33 -4.85 5.38
CA SER A 525 0.37 -5.98 4.45
C SER A 525 -0.43 -7.20 4.93
N THR A 526 0.10 -8.00 5.85
CA THR A 526 -0.53 -9.26 6.29
C THR A 526 -1.90 -9.04 6.90
N LEU A 527 -1.99 -8.13 7.88
CA LEU A 527 -3.25 -7.92 8.59
C LEU A 527 -4.27 -7.17 7.72
N LEU A 528 -3.81 -6.22 6.91
CA LEU A 528 -4.63 -5.58 5.88
C LEU A 528 -5.19 -6.60 4.87
N GLY A 529 -4.34 -7.47 4.33
CA GLY A 529 -4.76 -8.54 3.41
C GLY A 529 -5.77 -9.51 4.03
N ARG A 530 -5.60 -9.86 5.31
CA ARG A 530 -6.58 -10.67 6.05
C ARG A 530 -7.92 -9.96 6.23
N TYR A 531 -7.90 -8.66 6.53
CA TYR A 531 -9.12 -7.86 6.60
C TYR A 531 -9.84 -7.85 5.24
N TYR A 532 -9.13 -7.56 4.15
CA TYR A 532 -9.71 -7.56 2.81
C TYR A 532 -10.32 -8.92 2.46
N ASP A 533 -9.60 -10.02 2.67
CA ASP A 533 -10.13 -11.36 2.38
C ASP A 533 -11.40 -11.66 3.19
N ARG A 534 -11.43 -11.30 4.48
CA ARG A 534 -12.63 -11.47 5.33
C ARG A 534 -13.81 -10.62 4.84
N ALA A 535 -13.56 -9.36 4.47
CA ALA A 535 -14.59 -8.46 3.95
C ALA A 535 -15.15 -8.97 2.61
N LEU A 536 -14.28 -9.41 1.69
CA LEU A 536 -14.66 -10.00 0.41
C LEU A 536 -15.53 -11.24 0.60
N HIS A 537 -15.17 -12.17 1.50
CA HIS A 537 -16.01 -13.33 1.80
C HIS A 537 -17.41 -12.94 2.30
N ALA A 538 -17.51 -11.93 3.17
CA ALA A 538 -18.80 -11.45 3.68
C ALA A 538 -19.64 -10.76 2.59
N ILE A 539 -19.00 -9.97 1.73
CA ILE A 539 -19.64 -9.32 0.57
C ILE A 539 -20.17 -10.37 -0.41
N ARG A 540 -19.34 -11.33 -0.82
CA ARG A 540 -19.72 -12.38 -1.77
C ARG A 540 -20.84 -13.27 -1.24
N ALA A 541 -20.81 -13.61 0.05
CA ALA A 541 -21.90 -14.34 0.69
C ALA A 541 -23.21 -13.54 0.60
N ALA A 542 -23.18 -12.26 0.98
CA ALA A 542 -24.35 -11.40 0.93
C ALA A 542 -24.93 -11.19 -0.49
N GLU A 543 -24.06 -11.01 -1.48
CA GLU A 543 -24.45 -10.91 -2.89
C GLU A 543 -25.08 -12.20 -3.39
N SER A 544 -24.48 -13.35 -3.07
CA SER A 544 -25.00 -14.66 -3.48
C SER A 544 -26.34 -15.01 -2.81
N ASP A 545 -26.54 -14.60 -1.55
CA ASP A 545 -27.77 -14.86 -0.80
C ASP A 545 -28.92 -13.92 -1.21
N THR A 546 -28.62 -12.82 -1.90
CA THR A 546 -29.62 -11.84 -2.32
C THR A 546 -30.23 -12.23 -3.68
N PRO A 547 -31.56 -12.32 -3.81
CA PRO A 547 -32.21 -12.59 -5.11
C PRO A 547 -31.85 -11.54 -6.17
N GLY A 548 -31.40 -12.01 -7.33
CA GLY A 548 -30.90 -11.12 -8.40
C GLY A 548 -29.52 -10.53 -8.11
N GLY A 549 -28.87 -10.95 -7.02
CA GLY A 549 -27.55 -10.52 -6.64
C GLY A 549 -26.48 -10.86 -7.68
N LEU A 550 -25.55 -9.93 -7.88
CA LEU A 550 -24.41 -10.06 -8.77
C LEU A 550 -23.13 -9.68 -8.01
N PRO A 551 -21.99 -10.30 -8.35
CA PRO A 551 -20.72 -9.93 -7.77
C PRO A 551 -20.23 -8.60 -8.33
N HIS A 552 -20.07 -7.60 -7.47
CA HIS A 552 -19.50 -6.30 -7.82
C HIS A 552 -17.97 -6.31 -7.72
N LEU A 553 -17.34 -5.29 -8.31
CA LEU A 553 -15.90 -5.08 -8.12
C LEU A 553 -15.57 -4.81 -6.64
N ALA A 554 -14.34 -5.12 -6.25
CA ALA A 554 -13.80 -4.70 -4.97
C ALA A 554 -12.50 -3.93 -5.19
N PHE A 555 -12.49 -2.66 -4.80
CA PHE A 555 -11.35 -1.76 -4.89
C PHE A 555 -10.52 -1.93 -3.61
N LEU A 556 -9.24 -2.22 -3.78
CA LEU A 556 -8.32 -2.58 -2.71
C LEU A 556 -7.15 -1.61 -2.69
N GLU A 557 -7.06 -0.84 -1.63
CA GLU A 557 -6.02 0.18 -1.46
C GLU A 557 -4.76 -0.41 -0.78
N PRO A 558 -3.55 0.09 -1.11
CA PRO A 558 -2.38 -0.06 -0.24
C PRO A 558 -2.53 0.81 1.03
N GLY A 559 -1.61 0.70 2.00
CA GLY A 559 -1.65 1.57 3.18
C GLY A 559 -1.41 3.05 2.86
N VAL A 560 -1.81 3.93 3.78
CA VAL A 560 -1.73 5.41 3.66
C VAL A 560 -0.34 5.96 3.32
N LEU A 561 0.73 5.21 3.60
CA LEU A 561 2.09 5.62 3.21
C LEU A 561 2.24 5.71 1.69
N TRP A 562 1.39 5.03 0.90
CA TRP A 562 1.38 5.17 -0.55
C TRP A 562 1.00 6.59 -0.96
N SER A 563 0.00 7.17 -0.31
CA SER A 563 -0.41 8.57 -0.47
C SER A 563 0.64 9.54 0.06
N GLY A 564 1.26 9.20 1.20
CA GLY A 564 2.25 10.05 1.87
C GLY A 564 3.64 10.05 1.24
N LEU A 565 4.07 8.96 0.59
CA LEU A 565 5.44 8.78 0.06
C LEU A 565 5.50 8.45 -1.45
N GLY A 566 4.35 8.16 -2.07
CA GLY A 566 4.25 7.62 -3.43
C GLY A 566 4.45 6.11 -3.52
N PHE A 567 4.58 5.41 -2.39
CA PHE A 567 4.67 3.96 -2.30
C PHE A 567 4.44 3.44 -0.87
N ASP A 568 4.06 2.16 -0.75
CA ASP A 568 4.05 1.42 0.51
C ASP A 568 4.31 -0.07 0.24
N ALA A 569 4.58 -0.82 1.31
CA ALA A 569 4.26 -2.23 1.33
C ALA A 569 2.74 -2.42 1.14
N ALA A 570 2.37 -3.45 0.40
CA ALA A 570 0.98 -3.81 0.15
C ALA A 570 0.75 -5.28 0.55
N PRO A 571 -0.51 -5.76 0.65
CA PRO A 571 -0.80 -7.16 0.93
C PRO A 571 0.03 -8.14 0.08
N ALA A 572 0.51 -9.24 0.67
CA ALA A 572 1.33 -10.19 -0.08
C ALA A 572 0.51 -10.85 -1.22
N PRO A 573 1.10 -11.13 -2.41
CA PRO A 573 0.36 -11.73 -3.52
C PRO A 573 -0.28 -13.07 -3.12
N GLY A 574 -1.56 -13.24 -3.46
CA GLY A 574 -2.34 -14.43 -3.08
C GLY A 574 -3.00 -14.33 -1.71
N PHE A 575 -3.13 -13.13 -1.12
CA PHE A 575 -3.91 -12.91 0.09
C PHE A 575 -5.41 -13.20 -0.08
N THR A 576 -5.91 -13.22 -1.32
CA THR A 576 -7.30 -13.55 -1.66
C THR A 576 -7.37 -14.29 -3.00
N ASP A 577 -8.40 -15.13 -3.16
CA ASP A 577 -8.73 -15.84 -4.41
C ASP A 577 -9.86 -15.15 -5.21
N ASP A 578 -10.40 -14.03 -4.71
CA ASP A 578 -11.43 -13.25 -5.40
C ASP A 578 -10.89 -12.68 -6.73
N ARG A 579 -11.68 -12.82 -7.80
CA ARG A 579 -11.29 -12.42 -9.16
C ARG A 579 -11.88 -11.09 -9.61
N TYR A 580 -12.74 -10.46 -8.82
CA TYR A 580 -13.37 -9.17 -9.12
C TYR A 580 -12.62 -7.98 -8.48
N THR A 581 -11.41 -8.23 -7.97
CA THR A 581 -10.59 -7.24 -7.28
C THR A 581 -9.89 -6.27 -8.24
N VAL A 582 -9.80 -5.01 -7.83
CA VAL A 582 -9.14 -3.90 -8.52
C VAL A 582 -8.13 -3.29 -7.56
N PHE A 583 -6.90 -3.05 -8.02
CA PHE A 583 -5.92 -2.33 -7.21
C PHE A 583 -6.18 -0.83 -7.32
N ALA A 584 -6.40 -0.18 -6.18
CA ALA A 584 -6.92 1.18 -6.09
C ALA A 584 -6.01 2.14 -5.29
N PRO A 585 -4.77 2.42 -5.70
CA PRO A 585 -3.90 3.34 -4.97
C PRO A 585 -4.31 4.81 -5.19
N HIS A 586 -3.88 5.68 -4.28
CA HIS A 586 -3.96 7.12 -4.43
C HIS A 586 -2.60 7.67 -4.88
N LEU A 587 -2.61 8.54 -5.89
CA LEU A 587 -1.38 8.99 -6.55
C LEU A 587 -1.15 10.49 -6.36
N TYR A 588 -0.61 10.83 -5.18
CA TYR A 588 -0.33 12.20 -4.76
C TYR A 588 1.13 12.66 -4.95
N SER A 589 1.96 11.90 -5.66
CA SER A 589 3.34 12.25 -5.97
C SER A 589 3.45 13.66 -6.59
N GLU A 590 4.35 14.49 -6.07
CA GLU A 590 4.49 15.92 -6.44
C GLU A 590 3.26 16.81 -6.13
N SER A 591 2.36 16.36 -5.26
CA SER A 591 1.23 17.12 -4.74
C SER A 591 1.35 17.33 -3.24
N ILE A 592 0.92 16.36 -2.43
CA ILE A 592 0.81 16.45 -0.97
C ILE A 592 1.66 15.40 -0.24
N THR A 593 2.52 14.68 -0.95
CA THR A 593 3.43 13.73 -0.31
C THR A 593 4.36 14.46 0.67
N MET A 594 4.73 13.80 1.77
CA MET A 594 5.48 14.37 2.90
C MET A 594 6.83 14.98 2.49
N ASP A 595 7.42 14.51 1.40
CA ASP A 595 8.68 15.02 0.85
C ASP A 595 8.56 16.44 0.27
N GLN A 596 7.36 16.87 -0.13
CA GLN A 596 7.14 18.18 -0.72
C GLN A 596 7.44 19.32 0.26
N ASP A 597 7.14 19.13 1.55
CA ASP A 597 7.47 20.10 2.62
C ASP A 597 8.99 20.23 2.84
N LEU A 598 9.76 19.22 2.45
CA LEU A 598 11.22 19.22 2.52
C LEU A 598 11.88 19.79 1.26
N GLY A 599 11.10 20.18 0.25
CA GLY A 599 11.60 20.66 -1.04
C GLY A 599 12.36 19.60 -1.85
N ILE A 600 12.16 18.32 -1.53
CA ILE A 600 12.71 17.18 -2.27
C ILE A 600 11.58 16.45 -2.98
N THR A 601 11.90 15.73 -4.05
CA THR A 601 10.93 14.84 -4.71
C THR A 601 11.38 13.41 -4.49
N LEU A 602 10.66 12.68 -3.64
CA LEU A 602 10.93 11.27 -3.39
C LEU A 602 10.47 10.45 -4.60
N THR A 603 9.23 10.64 -5.02
CA THR A 603 8.59 9.93 -6.12
C THR A 603 8.00 10.94 -7.10
N THR A 604 8.35 10.85 -8.39
CA THR A 604 7.72 11.66 -9.45
C THR A 604 6.35 11.08 -9.84
N ILE A 605 5.52 11.86 -10.52
CA ILE A 605 4.19 11.41 -11.01
C ILE A 605 4.32 10.13 -11.85
N GLU A 606 5.19 10.13 -12.85
CA GLU A 606 5.38 9.00 -13.78
C GLU A 606 5.93 7.78 -13.03
N ARG A 607 6.78 7.99 -12.02
CA ARG A 607 7.29 6.91 -11.19
C ARG A 607 6.20 6.30 -10.32
N GLY A 608 5.30 7.12 -9.76
CA GLY A 608 4.13 6.68 -9.00
C GLY A 608 3.24 5.76 -9.84
N PHE A 609 2.92 6.17 -11.08
CA PHE A 609 2.19 5.31 -12.03
C PHE A 609 2.93 4.01 -12.33
N ALA A 610 4.24 4.06 -12.59
CA ALA A 610 5.03 2.86 -12.87
C ALA A 610 5.03 1.89 -11.68
N LEU A 611 5.05 2.38 -10.44
CA LEU A 611 4.93 1.57 -9.22
C LEU A 611 3.53 0.95 -9.10
N ALA A 612 2.49 1.74 -9.31
CA ALA A 612 1.10 1.28 -9.24
C ALA A 612 0.79 0.20 -10.28
N GLN A 613 1.22 0.39 -11.54
CA GLN A 613 1.07 -0.61 -12.60
C GLN A 613 1.82 -1.90 -12.30
N ARG A 614 3.01 -1.81 -11.69
CA ARG A 614 3.75 -3.00 -11.24
C ARG A 614 3.00 -3.75 -10.16
N GLN A 615 2.46 -3.06 -9.17
CA GLN A 615 1.68 -3.68 -8.09
C GLN A 615 0.40 -4.33 -8.61
N ALA A 616 -0.35 -3.64 -9.47
CA ALA A 616 -1.52 -4.21 -10.15
C ALA A 616 -1.16 -5.47 -10.96
N LYS A 617 -0.01 -5.46 -11.65
CA LYS A 617 0.50 -6.63 -12.38
C LYS A 617 0.89 -7.78 -11.46
N VAL A 618 1.52 -7.51 -10.31
CA VAL A 618 1.87 -8.52 -9.30
C VAL A 618 0.62 -9.24 -8.80
N TYR A 619 -0.47 -8.51 -8.59
CA TYR A 619 -1.75 -9.10 -8.19
C TYR A 619 -2.54 -9.74 -9.31
N GLY A 620 -2.29 -9.38 -10.58
CA GLY A 620 -3.18 -9.74 -11.67
C GLY A 620 -4.51 -8.96 -11.65
N MET A 621 -4.51 -7.76 -11.05
CA MET A 621 -5.67 -6.87 -10.94
C MET A 621 -5.62 -5.75 -12.00
N PRO A 622 -6.77 -5.16 -12.38
CA PRO A 622 -6.80 -3.84 -13.00
C PRO A 622 -6.25 -2.76 -12.06
N LEU A 623 -5.80 -1.65 -12.66
CA LEU A 623 -5.43 -0.43 -11.94
C LEU A 623 -6.55 0.60 -12.09
N TRP A 624 -6.97 1.20 -10.99
CA TRP A 624 -7.84 2.37 -10.94
C TRP A 624 -7.29 3.34 -9.89
N VAL A 625 -7.29 4.65 -10.12
CA VAL A 625 -6.72 5.61 -9.17
C VAL A 625 -7.84 6.21 -8.32
N GLY A 626 -7.95 5.81 -7.05
CA GLY A 626 -9.05 6.23 -6.17
C GLY A 626 -9.05 7.71 -5.86
N GLU A 627 -7.85 8.29 -5.71
CA GLU A 627 -7.67 9.72 -5.45
C GLU A 627 -6.40 10.27 -6.08
N TRP A 628 -6.51 11.53 -6.49
CA TRP A 628 -5.41 12.38 -6.93
C TRP A 628 -5.88 13.84 -6.98
N GLY A 629 -4.96 14.80 -6.99
CA GLY A 629 -5.32 16.22 -7.18
C GLY A 629 -4.22 17.17 -6.75
N TRP A 630 -4.42 18.47 -7.00
CA TRP A 630 -3.56 19.56 -6.54
C TRP A 630 -4.37 20.64 -5.82
N PHE A 631 -3.81 21.22 -4.76
CA PHE A 631 -4.52 22.10 -3.85
C PHE A 631 -3.77 23.45 -3.73
N PRO A 632 -4.07 24.46 -4.57
CA PRO A 632 -5.09 24.50 -5.63
C PRO A 632 -4.56 24.08 -7.01
N PHE A 633 -5.47 23.69 -7.91
CA PHE A 633 -5.14 23.38 -9.32
C PHE A 633 -4.62 24.58 -10.12
N THR A 634 -5.04 25.80 -9.76
CA THR A 634 -4.94 26.99 -10.62
C THR A 634 -3.54 27.60 -10.71
N THR A 635 -2.56 27.12 -9.93
CA THR A 635 -1.18 27.60 -10.08
C THR A 635 -0.57 27.06 -11.37
N ARG A 636 0.30 27.85 -12.04
CA ARG A 636 0.97 27.41 -13.27
C ARG A 636 1.72 26.08 -13.10
N GLN A 637 2.35 25.87 -11.95
CA GLN A 637 3.08 24.65 -11.64
C GLN A 637 2.13 23.45 -11.49
N ASN A 638 1.03 23.63 -10.77
CA ASN A 638 0.05 22.56 -10.55
C ASN A 638 -0.74 22.23 -11.81
N ALA A 639 -1.04 23.21 -12.68
CA ALA A 639 -1.62 22.96 -13.99
C ALA A 639 -0.70 22.08 -14.87
N ALA A 640 0.61 22.35 -14.87
CA ALA A 640 1.59 21.54 -15.60
C ALA A 640 1.71 20.11 -15.04
N ARG A 641 1.65 19.95 -13.71
CA ARG A 641 1.62 18.63 -13.05
C ARG A 641 0.33 17.87 -13.33
N THR A 642 -0.81 18.57 -13.35
CA THR A 642 -2.12 18.02 -13.72
C THR A 642 -2.11 17.49 -15.15
N ALA A 643 -1.49 18.23 -16.10
CA ALA A 643 -1.31 17.76 -17.47
C ALA A 643 -0.46 16.49 -17.55
N ARG A 644 0.67 16.43 -16.82
CA ARG A 644 1.52 15.22 -16.72
C ARG A 644 0.76 14.02 -16.15
N PHE A 645 -0.05 14.24 -15.12
CA PHE A 645 -0.90 13.19 -14.56
C PHE A 645 -1.93 12.69 -15.56
N ALA A 646 -2.59 13.62 -16.27
CA ALA A 646 -3.54 13.34 -17.33
C ALA A 646 -2.92 12.47 -18.45
N GLU A 647 -1.68 12.73 -18.84
CA GLU A 647 -0.93 11.90 -19.78
C GLU A 647 -0.59 10.53 -19.18
N ALA A 648 -0.10 10.49 -17.94
CA ALA A 648 0.29 9.24 -17.28
C ALA A 648 -0.88 8.27 -17.04
N VAL A 649 -2.08 8.77 -16.73
CA VAL A 649 -3.29 7.94 -16.56
C VAL A 649 -3.80 7.40 -17.91
N ASP A 650 -3.67 8.17 -19.00
CA ASP A 650 -3.98 7.72 -20.36
C ASP A 650 -3.01 6.61 -20.80
N ASP A 651 -1.70 6.82 -20.59
CA ASP A 651 -0.66 5.82 -20.88
C ASP A 651 -0.85 4.53 -20.06
N ALA A 652 -1.38 4.67 -18.85
CA ALA A 652 -1.72 3.53 -18.01
C ALA A 652 -3.00 2.79 -18.42
N LEU A 653 -3.80 3.35 -19.34
CA LEU A 653 -5.14 2.87 -19.69
C LEU A 653 -6.01 2.64 -18.44
N ALA A 654 -5.84 3.50 -17.43
CA ALA A 654 -6.51 3.43 -16.15
C ALA A 654 -7.64 4.46 -16.06
N GLY A 655 -8.58 4.19 -15.15
CA GLY A 655 -9.54 5.17 -14.68
C GLY A 655 -9.06 5.86 -13.41
N ASP A 656 -9.75 6.92 -13.00
CA ASP A 656 -9.40 7.75 -11.86
C ASP A 656 -10.61 8.47 -11.25
N ALA A 657 -10.50 8.88 -9.99
CA ALA A 657 -11.40 9.83 -9.36
C ALA A 657 -10.61 11.00 -8.74
N VAL A 658 -10.88 12.23 -9.21
CA VAL A 658 -10.22 13.42 -8.68
C VAL A 658 -10.73 13.73 -7.26
N TRP A 659 -9.80 13.94 -6.32
CA TRP A 659 -10.10 14.43 -4.98
C TRP A 659 -10.14 15.95 -5.04
N VAL A 660 -11.24 16.66 -4.82
CA VAL A 660 -12.61 16.21 -4.52
C VAL A 660 -13.58 17.10 -5.28
N TRP A 661 -14.81 16.65 -5.53
CA TRP A 661 -15.82 17.43 -6.23
C TRP A 661 -16.07 18.80 -5.58
N LYS A 662 -16.39 18.80 -4.28
CA LYS A 662 -16.64 19.97 -3.44
C LYS A 662 -16.14 19.70 -2.03
N GLN A 663 -15.57 20.70 -1.37
CA GLN A 663 -15.12 20.61 0.02
C GLN A 663 -15.81 21.68 0.86
N ALA A 664 -16.17 21.35 2.10
CA ALA A 664 -16.82 22.29 3.00
C ALA A 664 -15.80 23.16 3.76
N CYS A 665 -16.20 24.36 4.18
CA CYS A 665 -15.31 25.26 4.94
C CYS A 665 -15.02 24.77 6.36
N GLY A 666 -15.91 23.96 6.93
CA GLY A 666 -15.71 23.34 8.22
C GLY A 666 -15.01 21.98 8.14
N ASP A 667 -14.63 21.54 6.94
CA ASP A 667 -13.94 20.26 6.74
C ASP A 667 -12.59 20.28 7.48
N PRO A 668 -12.26 19.24 8.28
CA PRO A 668 -10.98 19.15 8.99
C PRO A 668 -9.77 19.16 8.05
N GLN A 669 -9.92 18.73 6.80
CA GLN A 669 -8.88 18.77 5.77
C GLN A 669 -8.75 20.13 5.07
N ALA A 670 -9.71 21.06 5.23
CA ALA A 670 -9.56 22.39 4.66
C ALA A 670 -8.31 23.06 5.26
N ALA A 671 -7.66 23.95 4.52
CA ALA A 671 -6.53 24.73 5.04
C ALA A 671 -7.00 25.77 6.09
N GLY A 672 -6.16 26.05 7.09
CA GLY A 672 -6.50 26.81 8.32
C GLY A 672 -7.37 28.07 8.13
N ASP A 673 -6.80 29.14 7.56
CA ASP A 673 -7.40 30.47 7.49
C ASP A 673 -7.84 30.83 6.07
N THR A 674 -8.74 30.03 5.48
CA THR A 674 -9.15 30.25 4.09
C THR A 674 -10.45 31.04 3.96
N THR A 675 -10.39 32.10 3.15
CA THR A 675 -11.58 32.81 2.65
C THR A 675 -12.39 31.92 1.71
N ASP A 676 -11.71 31.01 1.01
CA ASP A 676 -12.28 30.07 0.05
C ASP A 676 -11.68 28.66 0.23
N THR A 677 -12.49 27.62 0.10
CA THR A 677 -12.09 26.20 0.12
C THR A 677 -12.59 25.52 -1.15
N GLY A 678 -12.74 24.20 -1.14
CA GLY A 678 -13.15 23.40 -2.27
C GLY A 678 -11.95 22.83 -3.01
N ASN A 679 -12.22 22.05 -4.05
CA ASN A 679 -11.19 21.70 -5.00
C ASN A 679 -11.67 21.86 -6.44
N VAL A 680 -12.33 20.85 -7.02
CA VAL A 680 -12.87 20.96 -8.39
C VAL A 680 -13.87 22.10 -8.47
N VAL A 681 -14.83 22.13 -7.55
CA VAL A 681 -15.69 23.28 -7.32
C VAL A 681 -15.22 23.98 -6.05
N GLY A 682 -14.89 25.27 -6.18
CA GLY A 682 -14.52 26.12 -5.06
C GLY A 682 -15.72 26.49 -4.18
N VAL A 683 -15.47 26.93 -2.96
CA VAL A 683 -16.51 27.39 -2.03
C VAL A 683 -16.05 28.65 -1.33
N VAL A 684 -16.82 29.74 -1.44
CA VAL A 684 -16.55 30.99 -0.72
C VAL A 684 -17.07 30.89 0.70
N CYS A 685 -16.19 30.82 1.69
CA CYS A 685 -16.56 30.49 3.07
C CYS A 685 -17.43 31.55 3.75
N ALA A 686 -17.25 32.82 3.42
CA ALA A 686 -18.08 33.91 3.95
C ALA A 686 -19.55 33.81 3.51
N THR A 687 -19.83 33.20 2.36
CA THR A 687 -21.19 33.15 1.78
C THR A 687 -21.75 31.74 1.62
N GLY A 688 -20.90 30.72 1.74
CA GLY A 688 -21.23 29.33 1.40
C GLY A 688 -21.57 29.14 -0.08
N LYS A 689 -21.16 30.04 -0.96
CA LYS A 689 -21.45 29.98 -2.40
C LYS A 689 -20.44 29.08 -3.11
N ASP A 690 -20.95 28.16 -3.92
CA ASP A 690 -20.13 27.34 -4.81
C ASP A 690 -19.61 28.17 -6.00
N VAL A 691 -18.35 27.97 -6.35
CA VAL A 691 -17.64 28.59 -7.47
C VAL A 691 -17.32 27.48 -8.47
N PRO A 692 -17.83 27.56 -9.72
CA PRO A 692 -17.59 26.52 -10.71
C PRO A 692 -16.09 26.33 -10.97
N PRO A 693 -15.69 25.18 -11.53
CA PRO A 693 -14.29 24.91 -11.83
C PRO A 693 -13.69 25.98 -12.74
N ASP A 694 -12.44 26.34 -12.49
CA ASP A 694 -11.67 27.18 -13.39
C ASP A 694 -11.62 26.56 -14.81
N PRO A 695 -11.75 27.34 -15.90
CA PRO A 695 -11.78 26.79 -17.27
C PRO A 695 -10.57 25.91 -17.64
N ALA A 696 -9.36 26.22 -17.17
CA ALA A 696 -8.18 25.39 -17.47
C ALA A 696 -8.24 24.05 -16.74
N THR A 697 -8.67 24.07 -15.47
CA THR A 697 -8.93 22.85 -14.68
C THR A 697 -10.04 22.02 -15.31
N ALA A 698 -11.16 22.64 -15.70
CA ALA A 698 -12.27 21.98 -16.38
C ALA A 698 -11.84 21.34 -17.71
N ALA A 699 -10.99 22.01 -18.49
CA ALA A 699 -10.47 21.47 -19.76
C ALA A 699 -9.60 20.21 -19.54
N LEU A 700 -8.77 20.20 -18.50
CA LEU A 700 -7.92 19.05 -18.15
C LEU A 700 -8.73 17.85 -17.62
N LEU A 701 -9.78 18.10 -16.84
CA LEU A 701 -10.65 17.05 -16.30
C LEU A 701 -11.66 16.51 -17.32
N SER A 702 -12.05 17.32 -18.31
CA SER A 702 -13.06 16.95 -19.31
C SER A 702 -12.51 16.39 -20.62
N ARG A 703 -11.21 16.07 -20.68
CA ARG A 703 -10.53 15.58 -21.89
C ARG A 703 -11.29 14.42 -22.57
N PRO A 704 -11.24 14.31 -23.91
CA PRO A 704 -11.83 13.18 -24.61
C PRO A 704 -11.32 11.83 -24.11
N TYR A 705 -12.20 10.86 -23.89
CA TYR A 705 -11.80 9.49 -23.51
C TYR A 705 -12.88 8.45 -23.87
N PRO A 706 -12.50 7.18 -24.09
CA PRO A 706 -13.45 6.10 -24.25
C PRO A 706 -14.07 5.71 -22.90
N ARG A 707 -15.37 5.93 -22.72
CA ARG A 707 -16.10 5.41 -21.55
C ARG A 707 -16.20 3.90 -21.60
N ALA A 708 -16.46 3.35 -22.79
CA ALA A 708 -16.43 1.91 -23.03
C ALA A 708 -15.88 1.59 -24.42
N ALA A 709 -15.01 0.59 -24.51
CA ALA A 709 -14.32 0.20 -25.74
C ALA A 709 -14.39 -1.31 -25.98
N PRO A 710 -14.78 -1.79 -27.17
CA PRO A 710 -14.94 -3.20 -27.45
C PRO A 710 -13.60 -3.94 -27.42
N GLY A 711 -13.51 -5.01 -26.61
CA GLY A 711 -12.29 -5.81 -26.50
C GLY A 711 -11.26 -5.14 -25.59
N SER A 712 -10.07 -4.83 -26.12
CA SER A 712 -8.97 -4.27 -25.32
C SER A 712 -8.35 -3.05 -25.99
N LEU A 713 -8.18 -1.99 -25.21
CA LEU A 713 -7.44 -0.80 -25.61
C LEU A 713 -5.94 -1.10 -25.67
N THR A 714 -5.28 -0.53 -26.66
CA THR A 714 -3.83 -0.62 -26.83
C THR A 714 -3.16 0.75 -26.78
N ARG A 715 -3.92 1.83 -26.97
CA ARG A 715 -3.43 3.20 -26.89
C ARG A 715 -4.56 4.16 -26.55
N LEU A 716 -4.29 5.10 -25.65
CA LEU A 716 -5.09 6.27 -25.37
C LEU A 716 -4.14 7.45 -25.21
N SER A 717 -4.47 8.59 -25.80
CA SER A 717 -3.80 9.85 -25.54
C SER A 717 -4.76 10.97 -25.92
N ALA A 718 -4.98 11.92 -25.01
CA ALA A 718 -5.81 13.08 -25.24
C ALA A 718 -5.13 14.37 -24.74
N SER A 719 -5.18 15.43 -25.55
CA SER A 719 -4.63 16.75 -25.16
C SER A 719 -5.60 17.51 -24.25
N GLY A 720 -5.07 18.30 -23.30
CA GLY A 720 -5.87 19.24 -22.50
C GLY A 720 -6.41 20.45 -23.26
N ASP A 721 -5.84 20.77 -24.43
CA ASP A 721 -6.01 22.06 -25.09
C ASP A 721 -6.99 22.01 -26.28
N GLY A 722 -7.65 20.87 -26.51
CA GLY A 722 -8.57 20.68 -27.64
C GLY A 722 -9.12 19.24 -27.75
N PRO A 723 -9.99 18.95 -28.75
CA PRO A 723 -10.65 17.65 -28.91
C PRO A 723 -9.71 16.53 -29.40
N THR A 724 -8.39 16.76 -29.35
CA THR A 724 -7.40 15.83 -29.90
C THR A 724 -7.44 14.52 -29.12
N LEU A 725 -7.79 13.45 -29.82
CA LEU A 725 -7.81 12.10 -29.28
C LEU A 725 -7.01 11.17 -30.19
N GLN A 726 -6.19 10.30 -29.61
CA GLN A 726 -5.67 9.13 -30.28
C GLN A 726 -6.09 7.89 -29.50
N LEU A 727 -6.92 7.06 -30.12
CA LEU A 727 -7.49 5.88 -29.52
C LEU A 727 -7.27 4.68 -30.43
N GLU A 728 -6.68 3.61 -29.90
CA GLU A 728 -6.50 2.34 -30.61
C GLU A 728 -6.90 1.17 -29.72
N GLY A 729 -7.47 0.14 -30.33
CA GLY A 729 -7.80 -1.10 -29.64
C GLY A 729 -7.97 -2.27 -30.57
N THR A 730 -8.23 -3.44 -29.99
CA THR A 730 -8.49 -4.68 -30.71
C THR A 730 -9.88 -5.18 -30.35
N ALA A 731 -10.76 -5.23 -31.36
CA ALA A 731 -12.13 -5.67 -31.24
C ALA A 731 -12.23 -7.21 -31.12
N PRO A 732 -13.23 -7.72 -30.39
CA PRO A 732 -13.49 -9.16 -30.33
C PRO A 732 -13.93 -9.71 -31.69
N THR A 733 -13.63 -10.98 -31.96
CA THR A 733 -14.13 -11.69 -33.14
C THR A 733 -15.65 -11.89 -33.04
N GLY A 734 -16.37 -11.59 -34.12
CA GLY A 734 -17.82 -11.82 -34.23
C GLY A 734 -18.70 -11.01 -33.26
N GLY A 735 -18.22 -9.88 -32.71
CA GLY A 735 -19.01 -9.02 -31.84
C GLY A 735 -20.12 -8.28 -32.61
N THR A 736 -21.35 -8.30 -32.07
CA THR A 736 -22.49 -7.50 -32.55
C THR A 736 -23.20 -6.81 -31.38
N GLY A 737 -24.04 -5.81 -31.67
CA GLY A 737 -24.76 -5.06 -30.64
C GLY A 737 -23.81 -4.38 -29.64
N ALA A 738 -24.18 -4.37 -28.35
CA ALA A 738 -23.40 -3.73 -27.29
C ALA A 738 -21.94 -4.22 -27.22
N ARG A 739 -21.66 -5.47 -27.61
CA ARG A 739 -20.30 -6.04 -27.58
C ARG A 739 -19.33 -5.40 -28.57
N CYS A 740 -19.83 -4.84 -29.68
CA CYS A 740 -19.00 -4.11 -30.64
C CYS A 740 -18.97 -2.61 -30.39
N THR A 741 -19.81 -2.09 -29.50
CA THR A 741 -20.01 -0.64 -29.34
C THR A 741 -18.84 0.02 -28.63
N LEU A 742 -18.11 0.86 -29.35
CA LEU A 742 -17.26 1.91 -28.81
C LEU A 742 -18.12 3.10 -28.39
N ASP A 743 -17.82 3.70 -27.25
CA ASP A 743 -18.49 4.85 -26.65
C ASP A 743 -17.45 5.85 -26.12
N VAL A 744 -17.42 7.04 -26.69
CA VAL A 744 -16.37 8.05 -26.46
C VAL A 744 -16.99 9.39 -26.12
N TRP A 745 -16.45 10.03 -25.07
CA TRP A 745 -16.76 11.39 -24.68
C TRP A 745 -15.85 12.39 -25.42
N PHE A 746 -16.42 13.52 -25.83
CA PHE A 746 -15.68 14.71 -26.29
C PHE A 746 -16.23 15.95 -25.59
N PRO A 747 -15.39 16.82 -25.00
CA PRO A 747 -15.86 18.03 -24.33
C PRO A 747 -16.20 19.16 -25.30
N GLY A 748 -16.99 20.11 -24.83
CA GLY A 748 -17.25 21.39 -25.47
C GLY A 748 -18.37 21.37 -26.51
N GLU A 749 -18.76 22.57 -26.94
CA GLU A 749 -19.87 22.75 -27.88
C GLU A 749 -19.47 22.40 -29.32
N THR A 750 -18.19 22.50 -29.65
CA THR A 750 -17.67 22.23 -30.99
C THR A 750 -17.83 20.77 -31.37
N ARG A 751 -18.55 20.50 -32.47
CA ARG A 751 -18.75 19.14 -32.96
C ARG A 751 -17.40 18.50 -33.36
N PRO A 752 -17.05 17.32 -32.83
CA PRO A 752 -15.81 16.65 -33.19
C PRO A 752 -15.86 16.10 -34.62
N HIS A 753 -14.71 16.06 -35.29
CA HIS A 753 -14.52 15.54 -36.64
C HIS A 753 -13.59 14.32 -36.67
N PRO A 754 -14.03 13.18 -36.12
CA PRO A 754 -13.18 12.00 -35.98
C PRO A 754 -12.88 11.34 -37.34
N GLN A 755 -11.64 10.92 -37.50
CA GLN A 755 -11.21 9.94 -38.49
C GLN A 755 -11.18 8.55 -37.85
N ALA A 756 -11.81 7.59 -38.50
CA ALA A 756 -12.02 6.25 -37.95
C ALA A 756 -11.56 5.18 -38.94
N SER A 757 -10.88 4.16 -38.44
CA SER A 757 -10.48 2.96 -39.19
C SER A 757 -10.86 1.71 -38.39
N GLY A 758 -11.40 0.69 -39.05
CA GLY A 758 -11.93 -0.51 -38.38
C GLY A 758 -13.20 -0.27 -37.56
N LEU A 759 -13.87 0.87 -37.77
CA LEU A 759 -15.12 1.27 -37.10
C LEU A 759 -16.21 1.53 -38.14
N SER A 760 -17.45 1.16 -37.80
CA SER A 760 -18.63 1.35 -38.63
C SER A 760 -19.78 1.95 -37.83
N GLY A 761 -20.78 2.53 -38.52
CA GLY A 761 -21.97 3.07 -37.86
C GLY A 761 -21.68 4.20 -36.87
N LEU A 762 -20.73 5.08 -37.20
CA LEU A 762 -20.34 6.20 -36.35
C LEU A 762 -21.51 7.18 -36.20
N THR A 763 -21.92 7.42 -34.96
CA THR A 763 -22.96 8.39 -34.61
C THR A 763 -22.43 9.35 -33.56
N LEU A 764 -22.75 10.63 -33.73
CA LEU A 764 -22.42 11.70 -32.80
C LEU A 764 -23.71 12.30 -32.25
N ARG A 765 -23.82 12.37 -30.93
CA ARG A 765 -24.94 12.99 -30.23
C ARG A 765 -24.43 14.08 -29.30
N GLN A 766 -24.95 15.29 -29.46
CA GLN A 766 -24.70 16.38 -28.52
C GLN A 766 -25.40 16.07 -27.18
N VAL A 767 -24.69 16.31 -26.08
CA VAL A 767 -25.16 16.15 -24.71
C VAL A 767 -24.73 17.38 -23.90
N PRO A 768 -25.26 17.60 -22.68
CA PRO A 768 -24.76 18.69 -21.84
C PRO A 768 -23.23 18.62 -21.69
N GLY A 769 -22.57 19.75 -21.91
CA GLY A 769 -21.11 19.91 -21.80
C GLY A 769 -20.27 19.32 -22.94
N GLY A 770 -20.84 18.56 -23.88
CA GLY A 770 -20.04 17.88 -24.90
C GLY A 770 -20.79 17.03 -25.92
N TRP A 771 -20.11 16.01 -26.42
CA TRP A 771 -20.60 15.07 -27.43
C TRP A 771 -20.31 13.62 -27.02
N ARG A 772 -21.24 12.73 -27.36
CA ARG A 772 -21.05 11.28 -27.27
C ARG A 772 -20.94 10.69 -28.66
N LEU A 773 -19.82 10.02 -28.91
CA LEU A 773 -19.58 9.25 -30.12
C LEU A 773 -19.80 7.78 -29.84
N THR A 774 -20.61 7.11 -30.67
CA THR A 774 -20.67 5.65 -30.67
C THR A 774 -20.35 5.09 -32.04
N ALA A 775 -19.69 3.93 -32.08
CA ALA A 775 -19.37 3.21 -33.32
C ALA A 775 -19.27 1.71 -33.02
N CYS A 776 -19.39 0.86 -34.04
CA CYS A 776 -19.21 -0.59 -33.92
C CYS A 776 -17.84 -1.02 -34.47
N ALA A 777 -17.03 -1.67 -33.64
CA ALA A 777 -15.77 -2.30 -34.04
C ALA A 777 -15.94 -3.82 -34.15
N SER A 778 -15.68 -4.40 -35.32
CA SER A 778 -15.83 -5.83 -35.55
C SER A 778 -14.57 -6.44 -36.17
N GLY A 779 -13.92 -7.36 -35.45
CA GLY A 779 -12.86 -8.20 -35.97
C GLY A 779 -11.55 -7.48 -36.34
N GLY A 780 -10.66 -7.33 -35.36
CA GLY A 780 -9.29 -6.83 -35.59
C GLY A 780 -9.01 -5.49 -34.92
N ARG A 781 -7.99 -4.78 -35.41
CA ARG A 781 -7.58 -3.48 -34.87
C ARG A 781 -8.52 -2.38 -35.35
N TYR A 782 -8.85 -1.45 -34.45
CA TYR A 782 -9.55 -0.22 -34.78
C TYR A 782 -8.78 0.99 -34.26
N ARG A 783 -9.00 2.12 -34.91
CA ARG A 783 -8.40 3.41 -34.56
C ARG A 783 -9.42 4.53 -34.70
N LEU A 784 -9.41 5.45 -33.75
CA LEU A 784 -10.15 6.70 -33.78
C LEU A 784 -9.17 7.85 -33.48
N THR A 785 -9.15 8.85 -34.35
CA THR A 785 -8.41 10.10 -34.12
C THR A 785 -9.33 11.28 -34.32
N ALA A 786 -9.27 12.31 -33.49
CA ALA A 786 -10.09 13.51 -33.62
C ALA A 786 -9.25 14.77 -33.46
#